data_AF-A0A818V4H5-F1
#
_entry.id   AF-A0A818V4H5-F1
#
_cell.length_a   1.000
_cell.length_b   1.000
_cell.length_c   1.000
_cell.angle_alpha   90.00
_cell.angle_beta   90.00
_cell.angle_gamma   90.00
#
_symmetry.space_group_name_H-M   'P 1'
#
loop_
_entity.id
_entity.type
_entity.pdbx_description
1 polymer ?
#
loop_
_entity_poly.entity_id
_entity_poly.type
_entity_poly.pdbx_seq_one_letter_code
_entity_poly.pdbx_strand_id
1 'polypeptide(L)'
;MSEINSKYQLFDRFIQQVNKWLTWFYRFLHIFHYIVEWLKTYNVVAAADIFNGINTIRDNDSITCIEVKEVIENTLRFLKPFGNHLRRLCYLFNCSTPFRIIVQGGTDNQKDSSMYIREMKRAQSKNTFTVNSQFSLEKIFPISDRQNIQWFLASEKHSCTVQIKYREHDASAPEELIFSKENASSHKHVLHGEFETQRGGRFIITIDNQNTSNPRTIWFQIKSNSLAICHLFQGIFNIFYQRYFSHLTQPIRDTQLNQILDQVFQFIDNLLNGTIKLREMTDLKSVFYNKNIDVREEVERLFTNRSTTKEKSRASRVIVIDAPDENDIEQVCKWLKIYQYYCHINIIVDCIQQFDILSMDHEDESIGHLKQLSSNENISLSDISEVYKILLEQFKTLGSEHLHLIKTSVECSAVVNMMKKSDLYSPQGRHRFQELRDNFTTQFQLQERNNMILNSLIITHILCEPFITQTKTLPEFVDRLAHLRNFEESSLKHMRVINENIQTVNMWLSAEETSALDNALVTMEHLYKTGIVTIRLGRLMNEPSYFQIEYSIVKMKTSINTENFDEEVEQEDRPHDAKSAKFILSMTDINDHKRQLTFCNVDLPSNMSHKKVLLSEQLRLLEIVEKIYSMFVKLEIAGHPDYQLRDEQYNIHDKTSMNIA
;
A
#
# COMPACT_ATOMS: atom_id res chain seq x y z
N MET A 1 -6.74 -59.28 -38.90
CA MET A 1 -6.20 -57.90 -38.93
C MET A 1 -7.27 -56.80 -38.85
N SER A 2 -8.56 -57.05 -39.16
CA SER A 2 -9.62 -56.03 -39.06
C SER A 2 -10.08 -55.69 -37.64
N GLU A 3 -10.04 -56.62 -36.69
CA GLU A 3 -10.42 -56.36 -35.27
C GLU A 3 -9.38 -55.54 -34.49
N ILE A 4 -8.10 -55.62 -34.88
CA ILE A 4 -7.03 -54.85 -34.25
C ILE A 4 -7.20 -53.36 -34.59
N ASN A 5 -7.57 -53.05 -35.84
CA ASN A 5 -7.90 -51.68 -36.26
C ASN A 5 -9.12 -51.09 -35.53
N SER A 6 -10.10 -51.90 -35.12
CA SER A 6 -11.27 -51.38 -34.38
C SER A 6 -10.95 -51.08 -32.91
N LYS A 7 -10.08 -51.89 -32.26
CA LYS A 7 -9.65 -51.65 -30.88
C LYS A 7 -8.77 -50.41 -30.74
N TYR A 8 -7.84 -50.19 -31.67
CA TYR A 8 -7.03 -48.95 -31.70
C TYR A 8 -7.91 -47.72 -31.93
N GLN A 9 -8.87 -47.79 -32.87
CA GLN A 9 -9.82 -46.69 -33.09
C GLN A 9 -10.73 -46.42 -31.88
N LEU A 10 -11.14 -47.45 -31.14
CA LEU A 10 -11.90 -47.31 -29.90
C LEU A 10 -11.04 -46.67 -28.79
N PHE A 11 -9.78 -47.10 -28.66
CA PHE A 11 -8.83 -46.51 -27.71
C PHE A 11 -8.53 -45.05 -28.03
N ASP A 12 -8.27 -44.70 -29.30
CA ASP A 12 -8.04 -43.32 -29.72
C ASP A 12 -9.26 -42.42 -29.45
N ARG A 13 -10.48 -42.92 -29.72
CA ARG A 13 -11.72 -42.20 -29.38
C ARG A 13 -11.87 -42.00 -27.87
N PHE A 14 -11.51 -43.01 -27.08
CA PHE A 14 -11.50 -42.92 -25.62
C PHE A 14 -10.50 -41.86 -25.13
N ILE A 15 -9.26 -41.88 -25.63
CA ILE A 15 -8.24 -40.88 -25.29
C ILE A 15 -8.69 -39.47 -25.69
N GLN A 16 -9.26 -39.30 -26.88
CA GLN A 16 -9.82 -38.01 -27.31
C GLN A 16 -10.95 -37.52 -26.39
N GLN A 17 -11.80 -38.43 -25.91
CA GLN A 17 -12.88 -38.10 -24.97
C GLN A 17 -12.35 -37.73 -23.59
N VAL A 18 -11.37 -38.47 -23.08
CA VAL A 18 -10.69 -38.19 -21.80
C VAL A 18 -10.00 -36.81 -21.87
N ASN A 19 -9.29 -36.51 -22.96
CA ASN A 19 -8.66 -35.20 -23.13
C ASN A 19 -9.68 -34.06 -23.11
N LYS A 20 -10.83 -34.23 -23.77
CA LYS A 20 -11.94 -33.25 -23.71
C LYS A 20 -12.48 -33.08 -22.29
N TRP A 21 -12.63 -34.17 -21.54
CA TRP A 21 -13.07 -34.12 -20.15
C TRP A 21 -12.06 -33.42 -19.26
N LEU A 22 -10.77 -33.75 -19.38
CA LEU A 22 -9.71 -33.10 -18.63
C LEU A 22 -9.69 -31.59 -18.90
N THR A 23 -9.73 -31.15 -20.17
CA THR A 23 -9.81 -29.72 -20.50
C THR A 23 -11.03 -29.04 -19.85
N TRP A 24 -12.18 -29.70 -19.86
CA TRP A 24 -13.39 -29.18 -19.21
C TRP A 24 -13.25 -29.14 -17.68
N PHE A 25 -12.69 -30.18 -17.07
CA PHE A 25 -12.43 -30.28 -15.63
C PHE A 25 -11.48 -29.19 -15.16
N TYR A 26 -10.35 -28.99 -15.85
CA TYR A 26 -9.44 -27.90 -15.54
C TYR A 26 -10.16 -26.57 -15.63
N ARG A 27 -10.85 -26.29 -16.73
CA ARG A 27 -11.60 -25.03 -16.89
C ARG A 27 -12.64 -24.83 -15.79
N PHE A 28 -13.36 -25.88 -15.40
CA PHE A 28 -14.33 -25.86 -14.32
C PHE A 28 -13.69 -25.48 -12.98
N LEU A 29 -12.63 -26.20 -12.60
CA LEU A 29 -11.91 -25.96 -11.35
C LEU A 29 -11.36 -24.53 -11.32
N HIS A 30 -10.81 -24.03 -12.43
CA HIS A 30 -10.32 -22.65 -12.52
C HIS A 30 -11.40 -21.59 -12.34
N ILE A 31 -12.56 -21.76 -12.98
CA ILE A 31 -13.66 -20.79 -12.89
C ILE A 31 -14.16 -20.70 -11.45
N PHE A 32 -14.30 -21.84 -10.77
CA PHE A 32 -14.93 -21.90 -9.45
C PHE A 32 -13.97 -21.81 -8.28
N HIS A 33 -12.66 -21.99 -8.49
CA HIS A 33 -11.64 -21.87 -7.44
C HIS A 33 -11.79 -20.58 -6.64
N TYR A 34 -11.91 -19.44 -7.31
CA TYR A 34 -12.03 -18.14 -6.63
C TYR A 34 -13.36 -17.93 -5.91
N ILE A 35 -14.46 -18.46 -6.45
CA ILE A 35 -15.76 -18.40 -5.77
C ILE A 35 -15.70 -19.23 -4.50
N VAL A 36 -15.09 -20.42 -4.56
CA VAL A 36 -14.91 -21.29 -3.39
C VAL A 36 -13.94 -20.65 -2.38
N GLU A 37 -12.86 -20.02 -2.84
CA GLU A 37 -11.93 -19.27 -1.98
C GLU A 37 -12.65 -18.13 -1.25
N TRP A 38 -13.44 -17.35 -1.96
CA TRP A 38 -14.24 -16.27 -1.38
C TRP A 38 -15.25 -16.82 -0.36
N LEU A 39 -15.96 -17.92 -0.66
CA LEU A 39 -16.85 -18.60 0.28
C LEU A 39 -16.11 -19.11 1.53
N LYS A 40 -14.87 -19.60 1.36
CA LYS A 40 -14.00 -20.02 2.46
C LYS A 40 -13.63 -18.83 3.37
N THR A 41 -13.34 -17.65 2.82
CA THR A 41 -13.05 -16.44 3.62
C THR A 41 -14.16 -16.08 4.60
N TYR A 42 -15.41 -16.44 4.28
CA TYR A 42 -16.58 -16.23 5.15
C TYR A 42 -17.01 -17.47 5.93
N ASN A 43 -16.12 -18.46 6.09
CA ASN A 43 -16.39 -19.67 6.89
C ASN A 43 -17.69 -20.40 6.52
N VAL A 44 -18.01 -20.47 5.22
CA VAL A 44 -19.14 -21.26 4.73
C VAL A 44 -18.83 -22.74 4.92
N VAL A 45 -19.80 -23.50 5.45
CA VAL A 45 -19.67 -24.94 5.70
C VAL A 45 -19.19 -25.67 4.44
N ALA A 46 -18.21 -26.56 4.59
CA ALA A 46 -17.54 -27.34 3.53
C ALA A 46 -16.71 -26.53 2.50
N ALA A 47 -16.73 -25.19 2.50
CA ALA A 47 -15.96 -24.40 1.54
C ALA A 47 -14.44 -24.61 1.67
N ALA A 48 -13.93 -24.77 2.90
CA ALA A 48 -12.52 -25.03 3.16
C ALA A 48 -12.07 -26.39 2.59
N ASP A 49 -12.88 -27.43 2.75
CA ASP A 49 -12.58 -28.78 2.26
C ASP A 49 -12.59 -28.81 0.73
N ILE A 50 -13.59 -28.17 0.09
CA ILE A 50 -13.66 -28.04 -1.36
C ILE A 50 -12.46 -27.24 -1.89
N PHE A 51 -12.11 -26.11 -1.26
CA PHE A 51 -10.96 -25.31 -1.66
C PHE A 51 -9.65 -26.11 -1.62
N ASN A 52 -9.43 -26.86 -0.54
CA ASN A 52 -8.26 -27.70 -0.38
C ASN A 52 -8.22 -28.83 -1.42
N GLY A 53 -9.37 -29.43 -1.74
CA GLY A 53 -9.50 -30.42 -2.81
C GLY A 53 -9.15 -29.85 -4.19
N ILE A 54 -9.61 -28.64 -4.51
CA ILE A 54 -9.27 -27.96 -5.76
C ILE A 54 -7.76 -27.66 -5.83
N ASN A 55 -7.15 -27.16 -4.74
CA ASN A 55 -5.71 -26.89 -4.71
C ASN A 55 -4.88 -28.16 -4.83
N THR A 56 -5.33 -29.26 -4.21
CA THR A 56 -4.65 -30.55 -4.32
C THR A 56 -4.60 -31.00 -5.78
N ILE A 57 -5.71 -30.86 -6.54
CA ILE A 57 -5.74 -31.11 -7.99
C ILE A 57 -4.77 -30.23 -8.76
N ARG A 58 -4.67 -28.95 -8.38
CA ARG A 58 -3.83 -27.98 -9.09
C ARG A 58 -2.34 -28.20 -8.86
N ASP A 59 -1.96 -28.59 -7.65
CA ASP A 59 -0.57 -28.58 -7.21
C ASP A 59 0.09 -29.97 -7.29
N ASN A 60 -0.63 -31.01 -7.71
CA ASN A 60 -0.13 -32.38 -7.78
C ASN A 60 -0.37 -33.05 -9.15
N ASP A 61 0.72 -33.24 -9.89
CA ASP A 61 0.74 -33.86 -11.23
C ASP A 61 0.40 -35.37 -11.24
N SER A 62 0.34 -36.02 -10.08
CA SER A 62 0.08 -37.47 -9.96
C SER A 62 -1.39 -37.85 -9.75
N ILE A 63 -2.30 -36.89 -9.86
CA ILE A 63 -3.71 -37.09 -9.54
C ILE A 63 -4.46 -37.88 -10.62
N THR A 64 -5.31 -38.79 -10.17
CA THR A 64 -6.12 -39.65 -11.03
C THR A 64 -7.36 -38.92 -11.54
N CYS A 65 -7.84 -39.30 -12.72
CA CYS A 65 -9.10 -38.77 -13.28
C CYS A 65 -10.32 -39.03 -12.36
N ILE A 66 -10.27 -40.07 -11.52
CA ILE A 66 -11.32 -40.39 -10.55
C ILE A 66 -11.35 -39.34 -9.43
N GLU A 67 -10.19 -39.01 -8.85
CA GLU A 67 -10.07 -37.96 -7.82
C GLU A 67 -10.50 -36.58 -8.37
N VAL A 68 -10.11 -36.26 -9.61
CA VAL A 68 -10.58 -35.03 -10.28
C VAL A 68 -12.11 -35.00 -10.37
N LYS A 69 -12.71 -36.11 -10.79
CA LYS A 69 -14.17 -36.24 -10.91
C LYS A 69 -14.85 -36.08 -9.55
N GLU A 70 -14.34 -36.70 -8.49
CA GLU A 70 -14.92 -36.61 -7.14
C GLU A 70 -14.92 -35.19 -6.60
N VAL A 71 -13.81 -34.46 -6.73
CA VAL A 71 -13.75 -33.04 -6.32
C VAL A 71 -14.73 -32.20 -7.12
N ILE A 72 -14.89 -32.46 -8.43
CA ILE A 72 -15.85 -31.73 -9.26
C ILE A 72 -17.29 -32.02 -8.88
N GLU A 73 -17.65 -33.28 -8.62
CA GLU A 73 -18.99 -33.64 -8.15
C GLU A 73 -19.30 -33.01 -6.79
N ASN A 74 -18.32 -33.00 -5.89
CA ASN A 74 -18.45 -32.34 -4.59
C ASN A 74 -18.59 -30.82 -4.73
N THR A 75 -17.80 -30.20 -5.61
CA THR A 75 -17.88 -28.77 -5.92
C THR A 75 -19.23 -28.41 -6.51
N LEU A 76 -19.73 -29.19 -7.48
CA LEU A 76 -21.05 -29.00 -8.07
C LEU A 76 -22.16 -29.11 -7.03
N ARG A 77 -22.10 -30.11 -6.15
CA ARG A 77 -23.08 -30.28 -5.06
C ARG A 77 -23.05 -29.10 -4.10
N PHE A 78 -21.86 -28.63 -3.73
CA PHE A 78 -21.65 -27.49 -2.86
C PHE A 78 -22.14 -26.16 -3.47
N LEU A 79 -21.93 -25.94 -4.77
CA LEU A 79 -22.31 -24.70 -5.46
C LEU A 79 -23.78 -24.68 -5.93
N LYS A 80 -24.44 -25.84 -6.02
CA LYS A 80 -25.83 -25.96 -6.48
C LYS A 80 -26.81 -25.03 -5.75
N PRO A 81 -26.77 -24.87 -4.41
CA PRO A 81 -27.64 -23.93 -3.70
C PRO A 81 -27.48 -22.49 -4.19
N PHE A 82 -26.28 -22.09 -4.62
CA PHE A 82 -25.98 -20.73 -5.08
C PHE A 82 -26.32 -20.48 -6.56
N GLY A 83 -27.00 -21.41 -7.24
CA GLY A 83 -27.13 -21.43 -8.70
C GLY A 83 -27.61 -20.11 -9.33
N ASN A 84 -28.55 -19.40 -8.69
CA ASN A 84 -29.06 -18.10 -9.18
C ASN A 84 -28.03 -16.97 -9.08
N HIS A 85 -27.13 -17.05 -8.09
CA HIS A 85 -26.11 -16.04 -7.82
C HIS A 85 -24.77 -16.37 -8.46
N LEU A 86 -24.49 -17.64 -8.72
CA LEU A 86 -23.21 -18.13 -9.21
C LEU A 86 -22.80 -17.44 -10.51
N ARG A 87 -23.77 -17.24 -11.42
CA ARG A 87 -23.53 -16.50 -12.67
C ARG A 87 -23.14 -15.04 -12.40
N ARG A 88 -23.82 -14.35 -11.49
CA ARG A 88 -23.53 -12.96 -11.12
C ARG A 88 -22.15 -12.84 -10.46
N LEU A 89 -21.81 -13.78 -9.57
CA LEU A 89 -20.50 -13.86 -8.92
C LEU A 89 -19.37 -14.13 -9.93
N CYS A 90 -19.58 -15.04 -10.89
CA CYS A 90 -18.61 -15.30 -11.95
C CYS A 90 -18.28 -14.04 -12.77
N TYR A 91 -19.29 -13.21 -13.07
CA TYR A 91 -19.07 -11.95 -13.77
C TYR A 91 -18.35 -10.92 -12.89
N LEU A 92 -18.76 -10.78 -11.63
CA LEU A 92 -18.13 -9.84 -10.68
C LEU A 92 -16.65 -10.15 -10.43
N PHE A 93 -16.30 -11.44 -10.33
CA PHE A 93 -14.93 -11.87 -10.11
C PHE A 93 -14.16 -12.09 -11.42
N ASN A 94 -14.79 -11.80 -12.58
CA ASN A 94 -14.22 -12.00 -13.91
C ASN A 94 -13.62 -13.42 -14.10
N CYS A 95 -14.30 -14.45 -13.58
CA CYS A 95 -13.82 -15.83 -13.56
C CYS A 95 -13.61 -16.43 -14.97
N SER A 96 -14.21 -15.83 -16.00
CA SER A 96 -14.16 -16.31 -17.38
C SER A 96 -12.93 -15.84 -18.17
N THR A 97 -12.25 -14.79 -17.72
CA THR A 97 -11.14 -14.16 -18.46
C THR A 97 -9.85 -14.35 -17.66
N PRO A 98 -9.07 -15.42 -17.92
CA PRO A 98 -7.90 -15.74 -17.11
C PRO A 98 -6.75 -14.75 -17.30
N PHE A 99 -6.67 -14.08 -18.45
CA PHE A 99 -5.62 -13.14 -18.82
C PHE A 99 -6.18 -12.04 -19.72
N ARG A 100 -5.75 -10.79 -19.50
CA ARG A 100 -6.15 -9.63 -20.29
C ARG A 100 -5.01 -8.61 -20.37
N ILE A 101 -4.67 -8.17 -21.57
CA ILE A 101 -3.75 -7.04 -21.76
C ILE A 101 -4.56 -5.73 -21.61
N ILE A 102 -4.11 -4.84 -20.73
CA ILE A 102 -4.74 -3.53 -20.50
C ILE A 102 -4.08 -2.47 -21.38
N VAL A 103 -2.75 -2.36 -21.28
CA VAL A 103 -1.94 -1.49 -22.11
C VAL A 103 -0.97 -2.35 -22.89
N GLN A 104 -1.18 -2.40 -24.21
CA GLN A 104 -0.25 -3.05 -25.12
C GLN A 104 1.10 -2.32 -25.04
N GLY A 105 2.19 -3.08 -24.85
CA GLY A 105 3.50 -2.49 -24.56
C GLY A 105 3.89 -1.39 -25.55
N GLY A 106 4.35 -0.25 -25.06
CA GLY A 106 4.60 0.96 -25.84
C GLY A 106 5.70 1.84 -25.28
N THR A 107 5.95 2.98 -25.92
CA THR A 107 6.86 4.02 -25.43
C THR A 107 6.08 5.09 -24.67
N ASP A 108 6.47 5.36 -23.43
CA ASP A 108 5.94 6.47 -22.67
C ASP A 108 6.61 7.76 -23.17
N ASN A 109 5.90 8.51 -24.02
CA ASN A 109 6.42 9.75 -24.60
C ASN A 109 6.56 10.87 -23.55
N GLN A 110 6.00 10.71 -22.35
CA GLN A 110 6.09 11.71 -21.28
C GLN A 110 7.31 11.50 -20.38
N LYS A 111 7.97 10.32 -20.41
CA LYS A 111 9.12 9.99 -19.55
C LYS A 111 10.40 9.77 -20.36
N ASP A 112 11.38 10.64 -20.13
CA ASP A 112 12.75 10.49 -20.63
C ASP A 112 13.46 9.33 -19.89
N SER A 113 14.05 8.40 -20.64
CA SER A 113 14.79 7.28 -20.08
C SER A 113 15.94 7.71 -19.15
N SER A 114 16.59 8.83 -19.43
CA SER A 114 17.72 9.33 -18.62
C SER A 114 17.28 9.80 -17.24
N MET A 115 16.11 10.45 -17.14
CA MET A 115 15.51 10.88 -15.89
C MET A 115 15.02 9.67 -15.10
N TYR A 116 14.29 8.76 -15.74
CA TYR A 116 13.82 7.51 -15.12
C TYR A 116 14.99 6.68 -14.56
N ILE A 117 16.07 6.49 -15.31
CA ILE A 117 17.25 5.75 -14.83
C ILE A 117 17.90 6.45 -13.63
N ARG A 118 17.93 7.79 -13.62
CA ARG A 118 18.47 8.55 -12.48
C ARG A 118 17.63 8.34 -11.22
N GLU A 119 16.31 8.34 -11.36
CA GLU A 119 15.38 8.05 -10.25
C GLU A 119 15.53 6.61 -9.76
N MET A 120 15.60 5.64 -10.68
CA MET A 120 15.81 4.23 -10.34
C MET A 120 17.15 4.01 -9.63
N LYS A 121 18.23 4.67 -10.04
CA LYS A 121 19.52 4.65 -9.33
C LYS A 121 19.42 5.14 -7.89
N ARG A 122 18.57 6.12 -7.62
CA ARG A 122 18.35 6.69 -6.28
C ARG A 122 17.45 5.82 -5.42
N ALA A 123 16.31 5.38 -5.98
CA ALA A 123 15.25 4.72 -5.22
C ALA A 123 15.34 3.19 -5.21
N GLN A 124 15.84 2.58 -6.29
CA GLN A 124 15.80 1.14 -6.52
C GLN A 124 17.06 0.65 -7.27
N SER A 125 18.24 0.93 -6.71
CA SER A 125 19.55 0.70 -7.37
C SER A 125 19.82 -0.75 -7.80
N LYS A 126 19.11 -1.72 -7.20
CA LYS A 126 19.22 -3.15 -7.51
C LYS A 126 18.32 -3.62 -8.67
N ASN A 127 17.39 -2.78 -9.15
CA ASN A 127 16.44 -3.15 -10.20
C ASN A 127 17.04 -2.97 -11.59
N THR A 128 18.13 -3.69 -11.83
CA THR A 128 18.86 -3.67 -13.09
C THR A 128 19.50 -5.03 -13.39
N PHE A 129 19.74 -5.31 -14.67
CA PHE A 129 20.56 -6.43 -15.11
C PHE A 129 21.33 -6.05 -16.38
N THR A 130 22.47 -6.72 -16.59
CA THR A 130 23.36 -6.45 -17.72
C THR A 130 23.32 -7.58 -18.73
N VAL A 131 23.13 -7.24 -20.00
CA VAL A 131 23.11 -8.16 -21.13
C VAL A 131 24.38 -7.97 -21.95
N ASN A 132 25.23 -9.00 -22.00
CA ASN A 132 26.49 -8.95 -22.74
C ASN A 132 26.27 -8.74 -24.25
N SER A 133 27.28 -8.25 -24.95
CA SER A 133 27.26 -8.10 -26.41
C SER A 133 27.10 -9.45 -27.10
N GLN A 134 26.22 -9.52 -28.10
CA GLN A 134 25.87 -10.75 -28.85
C GLN A 134 25.21 -11.85 -28.01
N PHE A 135 24.66 -11.51 -26.84
CA PHE A 135 23.89 -12.43 -26.01
C PHE A 135 22.45 -12.00 -25.91
N SER A 136 21.58 -12.99 -25.81
CA SER A 136 20.21 -12.83 -25.33
C SER A 136 20.16 -13.25 -23.87
N LEU A 137 19.50 -12.44 -23.04
CA LEU A 137 19.27 -12.77 -21.64
C LEU A 137 17.77 -12.80 -21.37
N GLU A 138 17.35 -13.87 -20.70
CA GLU A 138 16.01 -14.01 -20.17
C GLU A 138 16.02 -13.78 -18.65
N LYS A 139 15.13 -12.90 -18.19
CA LYS A 139 14.90 -12.62 -16.77
C LYS A 139 13.46 -12.97 -16.42
N ILE A 140 13.31 -13.83 -15.41
CA ILE A 140 12.03 -14.39 -14.99
C ILE A 140 11.64 -13.81 -13.63
N PHE A 141 10.39 -13.41 -13.49
CA PHE A 141 9.79 -12.89 -12.27
C PHE A 141 8.54 -13.71 -11.92
N PRO A 142 8.43 -14.25 -10.70
CA PRO A 142 7.24 -14.96 -10.28
C PRO A 142 6.08 -13.98 -10.09
N ILE A 143 4.91 -14.34 -10.63
CA ILE A 143 3.66 -13.60 -10.48
C ILE A 143 2.71 -14.49 -9.68
N SER A 144 2.13 -13.94 -8.61
CA SER A 144 1.12 -14.64 -7.81
C SER A 144 -0.22 -14.71 -8.53
N ASP A 145 -1.15 -15.52 -8.03
CA ASP A 145 -2.53 -15.49 -8.49
C ASP A 145 -3.12 -14.07 -8.36
N ARG A 146 -4.02 -13.72 -9.29
CA ARG A 146 -4.85 -12.51 -9.28
C ARG A 146 -4.05 -11.21 -9.17
N GLN A 147 -3.24 -10.89 -10.17
CA GLN A 147 -2.45 -9.66 -10.19
C GLN A 147 -2.76 -8.80 -11.41
N ASN A 148 -2.83 -7.49 -11.18
CA ASN A 148 -2.54 -6.48 -12.19
C ASN A 148 -1.04 -6.18 -12.13
N ILE A 149 -0.36 -6.36 -13.27
CA ILE A 149 1.07 -6.17 -13.43
C ILE A 149 1.32 -4.99 -14.35
N GLN A 150 1.96 -3.96 -13.81
CA GLN A 150 2.53 -2.85 -14.56
C GLN A 150 4.05 -3.03 -14.65
N TRP A 151 4.61 -2.83 -15.84
CA TRP A 151 6.03 -2.97 -16.06
C TRP A 151 6.60 -1.76 -16.80
N PHE A 152 7.83 -1.39 -16.44
CA PHE A 152 8.58 -0.28 -17.01
C PHE A 152 10.02 -0.72 -17.29
N LEU A 153 10.57 -0.32 -18.43
CA LEU A 153 11.89 -0.74 -18.91
C LEU A 153 12.62 0.41 -19.61
N ALA A 154 13.88 0.63 -19.25
CA ALA A 154 14.77 1.59 -19.91
C ALA A 154 16.18 1.01 -20.05
N SER A 155 16.93 1.47 -21.06
CA SER A 155 18.33 1.11 -21.29
C SER A 155 19.22 2.33 -21.17
N GLU A 156 20.43 2.17 -20.64
CA GLU A 156 21.40 3.27 -20.64
C GLU A 156 21.94 3.57 -22.04
N LYS A 157 22.01 2.56 -22.92
CA LYS A 157 22.70 2.67 -24.22
C LYS A 157 21.99 1.89 -25.33
N HIS A 158 21.81 2.58 -26.47
CA HIS A 158 21.36 2.07 -27.77
C HIS A 158 20.01 1.31 -27.78
N SER A 159 19.48 1.02 -28.97
CA SER A 159 18.23 0.25 -29.16
C SER A 159 18.49 -1.25 -29.10
N CYS A 160 17.65 -2.03 -28.41
CA CYS A 160 17.78 -3.48 -28.27
C CYS A 160 16.46 -4.17 -28.63
N THR A 161 16.52 -5.45 -28.96
CA THR A 161 15.30 -6.23 -29.16
C THR A 161 14.75 -6.64 -27.80
N VAL A 162 13.50 -6.32 -27.55
CA VAL A 162 12.81 -6.56 -26.28
C VAL A 162 11.59 -7.42 -26.54
N GLN A 163 11.46 -8.50 -25.78
CA GLN A 163 10.29 -9.35 -25.77
C GLN A 163 9.80 -9.53 -24.33
N ILE A 164 8.51 -9.36 -24.13
CA ILE A 164 7.83 -9.51 -22.84
C ILE A 164 6.76 -10.56 -22.99
N LYS A 165 6.81 -11.58 -22.14
CA LYS A 165 5.87 -12.69 -22.15
C LYS A 165 5.34 -12.97 -20.76
N TYR A 166 4.19 -13.62 -20.71
CA TYR A 166 3.65 -14.23 -19.51
C TYR A 166 3.40 -15.71 -19.76
N ARG A 167 3.82 -16.57 -18.83
CA ARG A 167 3.57 -18.01 -18.87
C ARG A 167 2.99 -18.44 -17.53
N GLU A 168 1.91 -19.19 -17.54
CA GLU A 168 1.32 -19.74 -16.31
C GLU A 168 2.27 -20.78 -15.66
N HIS A 169 2.01 -21.15 -14.41
CA HIS A 169 2.85 -22.11 -13.68
C HIS A 169 2.91 -23.52 -14.32
N ASP A 170 1.89 -23.89 -15.09
CA ASP A 170 1.85 -25.14 -15.83
C ASP A 170 2.94 -25.14 -16.92
N ALA A 171 3.82 -26.13 -16.87
CA ALA A 171 4.94 -26.27 -17.82
C ALA A 171 4.49 -26.43 -19.28
N SER A 172 3.23 -26.86 -19.49
CA SER A 172 2.60 -27.02 -20.80
C SER A 172 1.75 -25.82 -21.23
N ALA A 173 1.59 -24.81 -20.38
CA ALA A 173 0.79 -23.64 -20.72
C ALA A 173 1.43 -22.81 -21.85
N PRO A 174 0.61 -22.32 -22.81
CA PRO A 174 1.09 -21.46 -23.87
C PRO A 174 1.65 -20.16 -23.28
N GLU A 175 2.68 -19.61 -23.93
CA GLU A 175 3.21 -18.29 -23.59
C GLU A 175 2.33 -17.20 -24.21
N GLU A 176 1.85 -16.27 -23.40
CA GLU A 176 1.14 -15.08 -23.84
C GLU A 176 2.17 -13.99 -24.18
N LEU A 177 2.21 -13.56 -25.44
CA LEU A 177 3.09 -12.49 -25.89
C LEU A 177 2.47 -11.13 -25.56
N ILE A 178 3.04 -10.42 -24.59
CA ILE A 178 2.57 -9.10 -24.15
C ILE A 178 3.14 -8.00 -25.06
N PHE A 179 4.44 -8.10 -25.37
CA PHE A 179 5.14 -7.12 -26.19
C PHE A 179 6.31 -7.75 -26.92
N SER A 180 6.53 -7.36 -28.17
CA SER A 180 7.73 -7.70 -28.92
C SER A 180 8.09 -6.54 -29.82
N LYS A 181 9.33 -6.07 -29.71
CA LYS A 181 9.84 -5.03 -30.61
C LYS A 181 11.32 -5.21 -30.86
N GLU A 182 11.65 -5.39 -32.13
CA GLU A 182 13.02 -5.33 -32.61
C GLU A 182 13.53 -3.88 -32.54
N ASN A 183 14.79 -3.71 -32.14
CA ASN A 183 15.43 -2.40 -32.04
C ASN A 183 14.59 -1.34 -31.28
N ALA A 184 13.98 -1.73 -30.17
CA ALA A 184 13.24 -0.83 -29.30
C ALA A 184 14.15 0.30 -28.80
N SER A 185 13.70 1.55 -28.95
CA SER A 185 14.43 2.75 -28.55
C SER A 185 14.35 3.01 -27.03
N SER A 186 14.56 1.99 -26.21
CA SER A 186 14.51 2.05 -24.73
C SER A 186 15.60 2.94 -24.09
N HIS A 187 16.56 3.40 -24.88
CA HIS A 187 17.60 4.38 -24.50
C HIS A 187 17.19 5.84 -24.71
N LYS A 188 16.04 6.07 -25.32
CA LYS A 188 15.44 7.41 -25.50
C LYS A 188 14.15 7.55 -24.71
N HIS A 189 13.37 6.47 -24.65
CA HIS A 189 12.05 6.45 -24.03
C HIS A 189 11.94 5.27 -23.07
N VAL A 190 11.14 5.45 -22.02
CA VAL A 190 10.75 4.34 -21.14
C VAL A 190 9.74 3.48 -21.88
N LEU A 191 9.98 2.17 -21.97
CA LEU A 191 8.98 1.21 -22.41
C LEU A 191 8.06 0.87 -21.25
N HIS A 192 6.77 0.78 -21.48
CA HIS A 192 5.80 0.41 -20.45
C HIS A 192 4.68 -0.45 -21.01
N GLY A 193 4.02 -1.20 -20.12
CA GLY A 193 2.78 -1.92 -20.43
C GLY A 193 2.11 -2.42 -19.17
N GLU A 194 0.88 -2.93 -19.34
CA GLU A 194 0.03 -3.36 -18.24
C GLU A 194 -0.84 -4.55 -18.66
N PHE A 195 -0.96 -5.55 -17.80
CA PHE A 195 -1.84 -6.69 -17.99
C PHE A 195 -2.41 -7.20 -16.67
N GLU A 196 -3.54 -7.88 -16.76
CA GLU A 196 -4.20 -8.57 -15.65
C GLU A 196 -4.12 -10.08 -15.88
N THR A 197 -3.80 -10.82 -14.81
CA THR A 197 -3.87 -12.27 -14.79
C THR A 197 -4.64 -12.74 -13.56
N GLN A 198 -5.56 -13.66 -13.74
CA GLN A 198 -6.19 -14.37 -12.64
C GLN A 198 -5.24 -15.41 -12.06
N ARG A 199 -4.31 -15.95 -12.87
CA ARG A 199 -3.43 -17.06 -12.50
C ARG A 199 -2.04 -16.57 -12.13
N GLY A 200 -1.38 -17.34 -11.28
CA GLY A 200 0.04 -17.22 -11.00
C GLY A 200 0.87 -17.86 -12.11
N GLY A 201 2.09 -17.37 -12.23
CA GLY A 201 2.98 -17.78 -13.30
C GLY A 201 4.28 -17.01 -13.28
N ARG A 202 4.82 -16.79 -14.47
CA ARG A 202 6.12 -16.22 -14.73
C ARG A 202 5.98 -15.08 -15.73
N PHE A 203 6.32 -13.89 -15.28
CA PHE A 203 6.57 -12.75 -16.16
C PHE A 203 8.00 -12.82 -16.66
N ILE A 204 8.18 -12.81 -17.98
CA ILE A 204 9.46 -13.09 -18.63
C ILE A 204 9.86 -11.89 -19.48
N ILE A 205 11.03 -11.35 -19.19
CA ILE A 205 11.67 -10.29 -19.97
C ILE A 205 12.84 -10.91 -20.73
N THR A 206 12.78 -10.89 -22.05
CA THR A 206 13.88 -11.31 -22.91
C THR A 206 14.47 -10.08 -23.60
N ILE A 207 15.78 -9.90 -23.46
CA ILE A 207 16.52 -8.82 -24.10
C ILE A 207 17.58 -9.46 -24.99
N ASP A 208 17.46 -9.25 -26.30
CA ASP A 208 18.47 -9.67 -27.26
C ASP A 208 19.36 -8.47 -27.63
N ASN A 209 20.64 -8.57 -27.24
CA ASN A 209 21.66 -7.59 -27.53
C ASN A 209 22.52 -8.05 -28.71
N GLN A 210 22.02 -7.89 -29.92
CA GLN A 210 22.79 -8.19 -31.13
C GLN A 210 23.94 -7.20 -31.42
N ASN A 211 24.15 -6.19 -30.57
CA ASN A 211 25.25 -5.24 -30.75
C ASN A 211 26.58 -5.89 -30.35
N THR A 212 27.58 -5.72 -31.21
CA THR A 212 28.87 -6.43 -31.16
C THR A 212 29.86 -5.86 -30.16
N SER A 213 29.66 -4.65 -29.67
CA SER A 213 30.73 -3.88 -29.03
C SER A 213 30.54 -3.56 -27.55
N ASN A 214 29.31 -3.56 -27.03
CA ASN A 214 29.07 -3.14 -25.64
C ASN A 214 27.98 -3.96 -24.92
N PRO A 215 28.19 -4.29 -23.63
CA PRO A 215 27.13 -4.79 -22.77
C PRO A 215 26.09 -3.69 -22.53
N ARG A 216 24.86 -4.11 -22.24
CA ARG A 216 23.73 -3.20 -22.01
C ARG A 216 23.16 -3.39 -20.62
N THR A 217 23.11 -2.29 -19.88
CA THR A 217 22.44 -2.23 -18.59
C THR A 217 20.98 -1.87 -18.81
N ILE A 218 20.09 -2.77 -18.41
CA ILE A 218 18.64 -2.59 -18.46
C ILE A 218 18.15 -2.27 -17.05
N TRP A 219 17.40 -1.18 -16.93
CA TRP A 219 16.72 -0.76 -15.72
C TRP A 219 15.24 -1.10 -15.84
N PHE A 220 14.68 -1.71 -14.80
CA PHE A 220 13.30 -2.18 -14.84
C PHE A 220 12.54 -1.84 -13.57
N GLN A 221 11.23 -1.68 -13.65
CA GLN A 221 10.34 -1.63 -12.50
C GLN A 221 9.13 -2.48 -12.81
N ILE A 222 8.79 -3.38 -11.90
CA ILE A 222 7.59 -4.22 -12.00
C ILE A 222 6.76 -3.91 -10.76
N LYS A 223 5.55 -3.39 -10.97
CA LYS A 223 4.56 -3.17 -9.91
C LYS A 223 3.51 -4.24 -10.04
N SER A 224 3.24 -4.93 -8.94
CA SER A 224 2.24 -5.99 -8.85
C SER A 224 1.22 -5.58 -7.81
N ASN A 225 -0.03 -5.43 -8.23
CA ASN A 225 -1.15 -5.15 -7.36
C ASN A 225 -2.14 -6.30 -7.45
N SER A 226 -2.72 -6.71 -6.32
CA SER A 226 -3.76 -7.75 -6.36
C SER A 226 -4.98 -7.21 -7.13
N LEU A 227 -5.56 -8.03 -8.01
CA LEU A 227 -6.80 -7.67 -8.72
C LEU A 227 -7.88 -7.39 -7.69
N ALA A 228 -8.30 -6.13 -7.62
CA ALA A 228 -9.34 -5.69 -6.73
C ALA A 228 -10.61 -6.51 -6.99
N ILE A 229 -11.14 -7.16 -5.95
CA ILE A 229 -12.54 -7.55 -5.93
C ILE A 229 -13.32 -6.23 -5.98
N CYS A 230 -14.30 -6.12 -6.88
CA CYS A 230 -15.24 -5.01 -6.96
C CYS A 230 -15.53 -4.47 -5.55
N HIS A 231 -14.93 -3.31 -5.24
CA HIS A 231 -14.90 -2.73 -3.91
C HIS A 231 -16.31 -2.38 -3.43
N LEU A 232 -17.18 -1.95 -4.35
CA LEU A 232 -18.58 -1.70 -4.03
C LEU A 232 -19.32 -2.99 -3.69
N PHE A 233 -19.17 -4.05 -4.49
CA PHE A 233 -19.78 -5.35 -4.18
C PHE A 233 -19.30 -5.88 -2.83
N GLN A 234 -17.98 -5.89 -2.60
CA GLN A 234 -17.38 -6.40 -1.38
C GLN A 234 -17.79 -5.57 -0.16
N GLY A 235 -17.86 -4.24 -0.31
CA GLY A 235 -18.32 -3.32 0.72
C GLY A 235 -19.79 -3.56 1.09
N ILE A 236 -20.68 -3.62 0.09
CA ILE A 236 -22.10 -3.93 0.27
C ILE A 236 -22.24 -5.30 0.94
N PHE A 237 -21.57 -6.33 0.42
CA PHE A 237 -21.61 -7.67 0.99
C PHE A 237 -21.20 -7.67 2.46
N ASN A 238 -20.09 -7.01 2.81
CA ASN A 238 -19.61 -6.91 4.18
C ASN A 238 -20.60 -6.22 5.12
N ILE A 239 -21.29 -5.16 4.66
CA ILE A 239 -22.32 -4.47 5.45
C ILE A 239 -23.46 -5.43 5.81
N PHE A 240 -23.99 -6.14 4.82
CA PHE A 240 -25.04 -7.13 5.06
C PHE A 240 -24.53 -8.29 5.92
N TYR A 241 -23.35 -8.82 5.61
CA TYR A 241 -22.71 -9.89 6.36
C TYR A 241 -22.54 -9.53 7.85
N GLN A 242 -21.98 -8.36 8.16
CA GLN A 242 -21.79 -7.90 9.53
C GLN A 242 -23.12 -7.68 10.25
N ARG A 243 -24.14 -7.18 9.57
CA ARG A 243 -25.49 -7.00 10.14
C ARG A 243 -26.11 -8.33 10.62
N TYR A 244 -25.84 -9.44 9.92
CA TYR A 244 -26.38 -10.75 10.27
C TYR A 244 -25.44 -11.60 11.13
N PHE A 245 -24.12 -11.40 11.04
CA PHE A 245 -23.13 -12.33 11.60
C PHE A 245 -22.02 -11.69 12.44
N SER A 246 -22.09 -10.39 12.77
CA SER A 246 -21.08 -9.68 13.57
C SER A 246 -20.71 -10.33 14.92
N HIS A 247 -21.53 -11.24 15.43
CA HIS A 247 -21.32 -11.93 16.71
C HIS A 247 -21.16 -13.46 16.59
N LEU A 248 -21.11 -14.01 15.38
CA LEU A 248 -21.10 -15.45 15.17
C LEU A 248 -19.69 -15.95 14.83
N THR A 249 -19.11 -16.73 15.74
CA THR A 249 -17.91 -17.56 15.49
C THR A 249 -18.25 -18.88 14.81
N GLN A 250 -19.53 -19.15 14.57
CA GLN A 250 -20.01 -20.41 13.99
C GLN A 250 -19.94 -20.41 12.46
N PRO A 251 -19.69 -21.57 11.83
CA PRO A 251 -19.73 -21.72 10.38
C PRO A 251 -21.09 -21.34 9.80
N ILE A 252 -21.09 -20.68 8.64
CA ILE A 252 -22.31 -20.22 7.98
C ILE A 252 -22.85 -21.30 7.05
N ARG A 253 -24.16 -21.57 7.15
CA ARG A 253 -24.82 -22.50 6.23
C ARG A 253 -25.05 -21.84 4.87
N ASP A 254 -24.99 -22.63 3.82
CA ASP A 254 -25.29 -22.26 2.43
C ASP A 254 -26.63 -21.51 2.29
N THR A 255 -27.68 -21.97 2.96
CA THR A 255 -29.01 -21.32 2.91
C THR A 255 -29.01 -19.91 3.49
N GLN A 256 -28.22 -19.66 4.54
CA GLN A 256 -28.14 -18.34 5.18
C GLN A 256 -27.35 -17.36 4.30
N LEU A 257 -26.26 -17.82 3.69
CA LEU A 257 -25.49 -17.00 2.77
C LEU A 257 -26.29 -16.67 1.50
N ASN A 258 -27.06 -17.61 0.96
CA ASN A 258 -27.96 -17.34 -0.16
C ASN A 258 -28.94 -16.20 0.11
N GLN A 259 -29.56 -16.18 1.29
CA GLN A 259 -30.47 -15.10 1.68
C GLN A 259 -29.77 -13.74 1.72
N ILE A 260 -28.50 -13.71 2.14
CA ILE A 260 -27.71 -12.49 2.13
C ILE A 260 -27.35 -12.09 0.71
N LEU A 261 -26.98 -13.03 -0.16
CA LEU A 261 -26.72 -12.76 -1.56
C LEU A 261 -27.96 -12.19 -2.26
N ASP A 262 -29.16 -12.72 -2.00
CA ASP A 262 -30.42 -12.15 -2.50
C ASP A 262 -30.55 -10.67 -2.11
N GLN A 263 -30.32 -10.34 -0.83
CA GLN A 263 -30.41 -8.96 -0.34
C GLN A 263 -29.32 -8.05 -0.92
N VAL A 264 -28.08 -8.54 -0.99
CA VAL A 264 -26.93 -7.80 -1.56
C VAL A 264 -27.19 -7.49 -3.04
N PHE A 265 -27.66 -8.47 -3.80
CA PHE A 265 -27.95 -8.28 -5.20
C PHE A 265 -29.18 -7.39 -5.43
N GLN A 266 -30.22 -7.52 -4.61
CA GLN A 266 -31.36 -6.59 -4.63
C GLN A 266 -30.92 -5.16 -4.31
N PHE A 267 -30.00 -4.97 -3.35
CA PHE A 267 -29.44 -3.68 -3.02
C PHE A 267 -28.65 -3.09 -4.19
N ILE A 268 -27.76 -3.88 -4.80
CA ILE A 268 -27.02 -3.48 -6.01
C ILE A 268 -28.00 -3.12 -7.12
N ASP A 269 -29.07 -3.89 -7.28
CA ASP A 269 -30.05 -3.62 -8.31
C ASP A 269 -30.81 -2.29 -8.05
N ASN A 270 -31.20 -2.02 -6.80
CA ASN A 270 -31.82 -0.74 -6.44
C ASN A 270 -30.86 0.44 -6.62
N LEU A 271 -29.56 0.24 -6.36
CA LEU A 271 -28.49 1.21 -6.54
C LEU A 271 -28.29 1.53 -8.03
N LEU A 272 -28.13 0.53 -8.88
CA LEU A 272 -27.95 0.72 -10.31
C LEU A 272 -29.22 1.30 -10.98
N ASN A 273 -30.41 1.09 -10.40
CA ASN A 273 -31.64 1.73 -10.87
C ASN A 273 -31.86 3.14 -10.31
N GLY A 274 -31.01 3.63 -9.40
CA GLY A 274 -31.16 4.94 -8.74
C GLY A 274 -32.27 5.01 -7.68
N THR A 275 -33.04 3.94 -7.47
CA THR A 275 -34.20 3.90 -6.56
C THR A 275 -33.83 3.82 -5.07
N ILE A 276 -32.58 3.47 -4.77
CA ILE A 276 -32.09 3.37 -3.39
C ILE A 276 -32.07 4.75 -2.71
N LYS A 277 -32.43 4.82 -1.43
CA LYS A 277 -32.36 6.08 -0.67
C LYS A 277 -31.01 6.29 -0.02
N LEU A 278 -30.59 7.54 0.16
CA LEU A 278 -29.30 7.88 0.79
C LEU A 278 -29.15 7.27 2.20
N ARG A 279 -30.23 7.25 3.00
CA ARG A 279 -30.24 6.59 4.33
C ARG A 279 -29.91 5.09 4.29
N GLU A 280 -30.23 4.41 3.18
CA GLU A 280 -29.95 2.98 3.00
C GLU A 280 -28.50 2.77 2.56
N MET A 281 -27.84 3.82 2.06
CA MET A 281 -26.44 3.82 1.68
C MET A 281 -25.52 4.37 2.78
N THR A 282 -26.05 4.73 3.96
CA THR A 282 -25.27 5.35 5.04
C THR A 282 -24.05 4.53 5.43
N ASP A 283 -24.17 3.21 5.54
CA ASP A 283 -23.04 2.34 5.87
C ASP A 283 -22.01 2.26 4.73
N LEU A 284 -22.45 2.48 3.48
CA LEU A 284 -21.60 2.55 2.28
C LEU A 284 -20.70 3.79 2.28
N LYS A 285 -21.02 4.83 3.07
CA LYS A 285 -20.14 6.00 3.26
C LYS A 285 -18.73 5.54 3.67
N SER A 286 -18.62 4.56 4.55
CA SER A 286 -17.35 3.99 5.00
C SER A 286 -16.53 3.37 3.86
N VAL A 287 -17.19 2.81 2.84
CA VAL A 287 -16.54 2.17 1.69
C VAL A 287 -15.93 3.23 0.77
N PHE A 288 -16.70 4.26 0.42
CA PHE A 288 -16.21 5.43 -0.34
C PHE A 288 -15.17 6.25 0.42
N TYR A 289 -15.21 6.21 1.75
CA TYR A 289 -14.28 6.92 2.62
C TYR A 289 -12.93 6.22 2.77
N ASN A 290 -12.90 4.89 2.71
CA ASN A 290 -11.72 4.08 3.03
C ASN A 290 -11.01 3.50 1.80
N LYS A 291 -11.62 3.56 0.62
CA LYS A 291 -11.10 2.95 -0.61
C LYS A 291 -11.00 3.96 -1.72
N ASN A 292 -9.88 3.93 -2.44
CA ASN A 292 -9.69 4.65 -3.68
C ASN A 292 -10.56 4.01 -4.77
N ILE A 293 -11.82 4.44 -4.87
CA ILE A 293 -12.82 3.88 -5.78
C ILE A 293 -12.80 4.67 -7.08
N ASP A 294 -12.35 4.04 -8.16
CA ASP A 294 -12.74 4.46 -9.51
C ASP A 294 -14.19 4.02 -9.75
N VAL A 295 -15.10 5.00 -9.65
CA VAL A 295 -16.54 4.78 -9.78
C VAL A 295 -16.88 4.13 -11.12
N ARG A 296 -16.18 4.46 -12.20
CA ARG A 296 -16.56 3.98 -13.53
C ARG A 296 -16.28 2.49 -13.67
N GLU A 297 -15.07 2.07 -13.32
CA GLU A 297 -14.66 0.66 -13.37
C GLU A 297 -15.57 -0.22 -12.48
N GLU A 298 -15.91 0.28 -11.29
CA GLU A 298 -16.77 -0.42 -10.35
C GLU A 298 -18.21 -0.54 -10.86
N VAL A 299 -18.77 0.52 -11.45
CA VAL A 299 -20.11 0.50 -12.05
C VAL A 299 -20.16 -0.44 -13.26
N GLU A 300 -19.16 -0.40 -14.14
CA GLU A 300 -19.05 -1.32 -15.29
C GLU A 300 -19.04 -2.79 -14.83
N ARG A 301 -18.29 -3.12 -13.77
CA ARG A 301 -18.29 -4.46 -13.15
C ARG A 301 -19.66 -4.83 -12.56
N LEU A 302 -20.33 -3.90 -11.87
CA LEU A 302 -21.67 -4.13 -11.32
C LEU A 302 -22.72 -4.31 -12.42
N PHE A 303 -22.69 -3.56 -13.53
CA PHE A 303 -23.61 -3.74 -14.66
C PHE A 303 -23.35 -5.06 -15.41
N THR A 304 -22.10 -5.50 -15.50
CA THR A 304 -21.75 -6.79 -16.10
C THR A 304 -22.38 -7.96 -15.33
N ASN A 305 -22.73 -7.78 -14.05
CA ASN A 305 -23.46 -8.79 -13.28
C ASN A 305 -24.98 -8.86 -13.63
N ARG A 306 -25.53 -7.82 -14.26
CA ARG A 306 -26.95 -7.67 -14.61
C ARG A 306 -27.31 -8.20 -15.99
N SER A 307 -26.33 -8.50 -16.85
CA SER A 307 -26.54 -9.00 -18.21
C SER A 307 -27.12 -10.42 -18.20
N THR A 308 -28.37 -10.46 -17.77
CA THR A 308 -29.33 -11.52 -18.00
C THR A 308 -29.83 -11.35 -19.44
N THR A 309 -29.90 -12.48 -20.11
CA THR A 309 -30.43 -12.65 -21.46
C THR A 309 -31.79 -11.94 -21.55
N LYS A 310 -31.88 -10.81 -22.26
CA LYS A 310 -33.14 -10.45 -22.90
C LYS A 310 -33.39 -11.57 -23.92
N GLU A 311 -34.19 -12.56 -23.57
CA GLU A 311 -34.70 -13.52 -24.54
C GLU A 311 -35.52 -12.75 -25.58
N LYS A 312 -34.86 -12.28 -26.64
CA LYS A 312 -35.56 -11.91 -27.86
C LYS A 312 -36.23 -13.19 -28.36
N SER A 313 -37.53 -13.22 -28.19
CA SER A 313 -38.40 -14.25 -28.71
C SER A 313 -38.12 -14.48 -30.19
N ARG A 314 -37.98 -15.77 -30.53
CA ARG A 314 -38.00 -16.40 -31.86
C ARG A 314 -36.68 -16.43 -32.65
N ALA A 315 -36.14 -17.66 -32.66
CA ALA A 315 -35.48 -18.30 -33.78
C ALA A 315 -34.16 -17.69 -34.27
N SER A 316 -33.15 -17.59 -33.39
CA SER A 316 -31.73 -17.78 -33.73
C SER A 316 -30.92 -17.92 -32.45
N ARG A 317 -30.29 -19.07 -32.24
CA ARG A 317 -29.39 -19.35 -31.10
C ARG A 317 -28.04 -18.66 -31.31
N VAL A 318 -28.02 -17.34 -31.22
CA VAL A 318 -26.80 -16.57 -30.93
C VAL A 318 -27.10 -15.81 -29.65
N ILE A 319 -26.41 -16.18 -28.57
CA ILE A 319 -26.45 -15.45 -27.31
C ILE A 319 -25.66 -14.17 -27.55
N VAL A 320 -26.34 -13.11 -27.97
CA VAL A 320 -25.79 -11.76 -27.93
C VAL A 320 -25.93 -11.30 -26.48
N ILE A 321 -24.81 -11.21 -25.78
CA ILE A 321 -24.73 -10.46 -24.53
C ILE A 321 -24.84 -9.01 -24.98
N ASP A 322 -26.04 -8.41 -24.87
CA ASP A 322 -26.19 -6.99 -25.12
C ASP A 322 -25.25 -6.28 -24.13
N ALA A 323 -24.28 -5.54 -24.65
CA ALA A 323 -23.44 -4.68 -23.83
C ALA A 323 -24.36 -3.74 -23.03
N PRO A 324 -24.05 -3.45 -21.75
CA PRO A 324 -24.81 -2.48 -20.98
C PRO A 324 -24.89 -1.15 -21.76
N ASP A 325 -26.04 -0.49 -21.72
CA ASP A 325 -26.21 0.81 -22.37
C ASP A 325 -25.22 1.79 -21.72
N GLU A 326 -24.32 2.34 -22.53
CA GLU A 326 -23.27 3.27 -22.09
C GLU A 326 -23.90 4.47 -21.35
N ASN A 327 -25.09 4.88 -21.77
CA ASN A 327 -25.83 5.97 -21.14
C ASN A 327 -26.30 5.63 -19.71
N ASP A 328 -26.72 4.38 -19.47
CA ASP A 328 -27.10 3.91 -18.13
C ASP A 328 -25.87 3.86 -17.21
N ILE A 329 -24.72 3.39 -17.73
CA ILE A 329 -23.45 3.38 -16.99
C ILE A 329 -23.03 4.80 -16.62
N GLU A 330 -23.01 5.73 -17.58
CA GLU A 330 -22.62 7.12 -17.33
C GLU A 330 -23.54 7.81 -16.31
N GLN A 331 -24.84 7.54 -16.38
CA GLN A 331 -25.81 8.09 -15.43
C GLN A 331 -25.55 7.60 -14.00
N VAL A 332 -25.38 6.28 -13.80
CA VAL A 332 -25.05 5.73 -12.47
C VAL A 332 -23.69 6.22 -11.98
N CYS A 333 -22.70 6.31 -12.88
CA CYS A 333 -21.39 6.88 -12.55
C CYS A 333 -21.52 8.30 -12.01
N LYS A 334 -22.35 9.13 -12.65
CA LYS A 334 -22.62 10.49 -12.19
C LYS A 334 -23.24 10.49 -10.80
N TRP A 335 -24.25 9.66 -10.55
CA TRP A 335 -24.88 9.57 -9.23
C TRP A 335 -23.89 9.17 -8.12
N LEU A 336 -23.11 8.13 -8.36
CA LEU A 336 -22.15 7.63 -7.38
C LEU A 336 -20.96 8.57 -7.18
N LYS A 337 -20.52 9.32 -8.20
CA LYS A 337 -19.51 10.38 -8.03
C LYS A 337 -20.02 11.50 -7.12
N ILE A 338 -21.26 11.96 -7.33
CA ILE A 338 -21.88 12.95 -6.45
C ILE A 338 -22.00 12.39 -5.03
N TYR A 339 -22.41 11.12 -4.89
CA TYR A 339 -22.47 10.45 -3.59
C TYR A 339 -21.10 10.35 -2.92
N GLN A 340 -20.04 10.05 -3.67
CA GLN A 340 -18.67 10.02 -3.17
C GLN A 340 -18.27 11.38 -2.60
N TYR A 341 -18.50 12.48 -3.33
CA TYR A 341 -18.24 13.82 -2.79
C TYR A 341 -19.08 14.12 -1.53
N TYR A 342 -20.36 13.75 -1.55
CA TYR A 342 -21.26 13.88 -0.40
C TYR A 342 -20.72 13.16 0.84
N CYS A 343 -20.17 11.95 0.69
CA CYS A 343 -19.54 11.21 1.79
C CYS A 343 -18.32 11.91 2.39
N HIS A 344 -17.62 12.73 1.59
CA HIS A 344 -16.39 13.43 1.98
C HIS A 344 -16.63 14.88 2.42
N ILE A 345 -17.85 15.42 2.37
CA ILE A 345 -18.13 16.83 2.74
C ILE A 345 -17.58 17.17 4.12
N ASN A 346 -17.88 16.35 5.13
CA ASN A 346 -17.48 16.63 6.50
C ASN A 346 -15.94 16.68 6.63
N ILE A 347 -15.23 15.74 6.01
CA ILE A 347 -13.76 15.73 6.10
C ILE A 347 -13.12 16.86 5.30
N ILE A 348 -13.73 17.29 4.19
CA ILE A 348 -13.28 18.45 3.42
C ILE A 348 -13.46 19.72 4.27
N VAL A 349 -14.61 19.87 4.92
CA VAL A 349 -14.89 20.99 5.82
C VAL A 349 -13.93 20.98 7.00
N ASP A 350 -13.75 19.84 7.67
CA ASP A 350 -12.82 19.69 8.78
C ASP A 350 -11.39 20.03 8.37
N CYS A 351 -10.95 19.57 7.18
CA CYS A 351 -9.63 19.88 6.63
C CYS A 351 -9.42 21.39 6.45
N ILE A 352 -10.38 22.07 5.83
CA ILE A 352 -10.30 23.52 5.59
C ILE A 352 -10.25 24.30 6.91
N GLN A 353 -11.06 23.90 7.88
CA GLN A 353 -11.13 24.58 9.17
C GLN A 353 -9.91 24.29 10.05
N GLN A 354 -9.50 23.03 10.14
CA GLN A 354 -8.39 22.60 10.99
C GLN A 354 -7.06 23.17 10.53
N PHE A 355 -6.86 23.27 9.21
CA PHE A 355 -5.65 23.83 8.66
C PHE A 355 -5.78 25.30 8.30
N ASP A 356 -6.89 25.98 8.58
CA ASP A 356 -7.06 27.41 8.28
C ASP A 356 -6.67 27.73 6.81
N ILE A 357 -7.31 27.03 5.86
CA ILE A 357 -6.95 27.11 4.44
C ILE A 357 -7.60 28.34 3.78
N LEU A 358 -8.84 28.71 4.13
CA LEU A 358 -9.49 29.89 3.57
C LEU A 358 -9.27 31.11 4.47
N SER A 359 -8.92 32.26 3.89
CA SER A 359 -8.81 33.51 4.65
C SER A 359 -10.17 33.96 5.18
N MET A 360 -10.27 34.27 6.47
CA MET A 360 -11.48 34.82 7.11
C MET A 360 -11.93 36.19 6.55
N ASP A 361 -11.07 36.89 5.81
CA ASP A 361 -11.32 38.23 5.25
C ASP A 361 -12.25 38.24 4.02
N HIS A 362 -12.59 37.05 3.51
CA HIS A 362 -13.50 36.88 2.39
C HIS A 362 -14.73 36.07 2.84
N GLU A 363 -15.94 36.63 2.65
CA GLU A 363 -17.22 35.95 2.86
C GLU A 363 -17.43 34.85 1.81
N ASP A 364 -16.65 33.76 1.87
CA ASP A 364 -16.91 32.58 1.06
C ASP A 364 -18.06 31.77 1.68
N GLU A 365 -19.29 32.06 1.26
CA GLU A 365 -20.51 31.35 1.69
C GLU A 365 -20.50 29.86 1.30
N SER A 366 -19.58 29.41 0.43
CA SER A 366 -19.51 28.03 -0.07
C SER A 366 -19.34 27.01 1.06
N ILE A 367 -18.54 27.30 2.09
CA ILE A 367 -18.41 26.40 3.26
C ILE A 367 -19.72 26.32 4.04
N GLY A 368 -20.41 27.46 4.20
CA GLY A 368 -21.72 27.51 4.86
C GLY A 368 -22.74 26.64 4.12
N HIS A 369 -22.80 26.75 2.79
CA HIS A 369 -23.64 25.91 1.96
C HIS A 369 -23.27 24.43 2.06
N LEU A 370 -21.97 24.07 2.01
CA LEU A 370 -21.52 22.68 2.17
C LEU A 370 -21.94 22.08 3.52
N LYS A 371 -21.84 22.85 4.62
CA LYS A 371 -22.30 22.41 5.94
C LYS A 371 -23.82 22.15 5.99
N GLN A 372 -24.61 22.96 5.29
CA GLN A 372 -26.08 22.84 5.23
C GLN A 372 -26.56 21.64 4.41
N LEU A 373 -25.76 21.14 3.47
CA LEU A 373 -26.08 19.98 2.62
C LEU A 373 -26.22 18.64 3.39
N SER A 374 -25.89 18.60 4.68
CA SER A 374 -25.90 17.36 5.49
C SER A 374 -27.28 16.85 5.92
N SER A 375 -28.39 17.45 5.46
CA SER A 375 -29.67 17.39 6.19
C SER A 375 -30.80 16.51 5.60
N ASN A 376 -30.68 15.94 4.40
CA ASN A 376 -31.79 15.19 3.78
C ASN A 376 -31.39 13.80 3.24
N GLU A 377 -31.50 12.78 4.09
CA GLU A 377 -31.14 11.39 3.75
C GLU A 377 -32.30 10.56 3.13
N ASN A 378 -33.50 11.15 2.96
CA ASN A 378 -34.66 10.47 2.37
C ASN A 378 -34.74 10.56 0.85
N ILE A 379 -33.79 11.25 0.22
CA ILE A 379 -33.67 11.45 -1.22
C ILE A 379 -33.23 10.13 -1.90
N SER A 380 -33.73 9.86 -3.10
CA SER A 380 -33.28 8.72 -3.91
C SER A 380 -31.93 9.02 -4.59
N LEU A 381 -31.16 7.99 -4.92
CA LEU A 381 -29.88 8.17 -5.60
C LEU A 381 -30.05 8.84 -6.97
N SER A 382 -31.16 8.62 -7.69
CA SER A 382 -31.42 9.29 -8.96
C SER A 382 -31.55 10.81 -8.82
N ASP A 383 -32.17 11.26 -7.73
CA ASP A 383 -32.45 12.67 -7.47
C ASP A 383 -31.22 13.42 -6.94
N ILE A 384 -30.14 12.70 -6.59
CA ILE A 384 -28.90 13.30 -6.06
C ILE A 384 -28.28 14.30 -7.06
N SER A 385 -28.46 14.04 -8.36
CA SER A 385 -27.94 14.91 -9.43
C SER A 385 -28.56 16.29 -9.44
N GLU A 386 -29.82 16.41 -8.99
CA GLU A 386 -30.54 17.67 -8.95
C GLU A 386 -30.25 18.39 -7.63
N VAL A 387 -30.34 17.67 -6.51
CA VAL A 387 -30.20 18.27 -5.17
C VAL A 387 -28.75 18.65 -4.85
N TYR A 388 -27.78 17.85 -5.28
CA TYR A 388 -26.36 18.01 -4.94
C TYR A 388 -25.50 18.34 -6.17
N LYS A 389 -26.10 18.94 -7.21
CA LYS A 389 -25.39 19.35 -8.45
C LYS A 389 -24.15 20.21 -8.15
N ILE A 390 -24.25 21.07 -7.13
CA ILE A 390 -23.17 21.97 -6.71
C ILE A 390 -21.90 21.21 -6.31
N LEU A 391 -22.01 20.01 -5.72
CA LEU A 391 -20.85 19.19 -5.37
C LEU A 391 -20.08 18.74 -6.61
N LEU A 392 -20.81 18.32 -7.65
CA LEU A 392 -20.18 17.92 -8.90
C LEU A 392 -19.48 19.11 -9.56
N GLU A 393 -20.12 20.28 -9.58
CA GLU A 393 -19.55 21.48 -10.19
C GLU A 393 -18.29 21.95 -9.46
N GLN A 394 -18.30 21.92 -8.12
CA GLN A 394 -17.17 22.35 -7.29
C GLN A 394 -16.00 21.36 -7.29
N PHE A 395 -16.25 20.04 -7.27
CA PHE A 395 -15.20 19.04 -7.06
C PHE A 395 -14.89 18.17 -8.28
N LYS A 396 -15.45 18.45 -9.47
CA LYS A 396 -15.22 17.66 -10.70
C LYS A 396 -13.74 17.42 -11.07
N THR A 397 -12.85 18.31 -10.66
CA THR A 397 -11.41 18.23 -10.96
C THR A 397 -10.68 17.29 -9.99
N LEU A 398 -11.30 16.92 -8.87
CA LEU A 398 -10.73 16.02 -7.88
C LEU A 398 -11.10 14.56 -8.20
N GLY A 399 -10.06 13.75 -8.36
CA GLY A 399 -10.16 12.29 -8.35
C GLY A 399 -10.27 11.71 -6.94
N SER A 400 -10.52 10.40 -6.86
CA SER A 400 -10.62 9.64 -5.61
C SER A 400 -9.34 9.66 -4.76
N GLU A 401 -8.19 9.71 -5.41
CA GLU A 401 -6.86 9.87 -4.79
C GLU A 401 -6.71 11.21 -4.03
N HIS A 402 -7.29 12.29 -4.57
CA HIS A 402 -7.28 13.61 -3.94
C HIS A 402 -8.16 13.61 -2.68
N LEU A 403 -9.33 12.97 -2.73
CA LEU A 403 -10.20 12.81 -1.56
C LEU A 403 -9.51 12.00 -0.45
N HIS A 404 -8.74 10.97 -0.82
CA HIS A 404 -7.94 10.19 0.13
C HIS A 404 -6.78 11.00 0.72
N LEU A 405 -6.17 11.88 -0.08
CA LEU A 405 -5.16 12.80 0.42
C LEU A 405 -5.75 13.75 1.46
N ILE A 406 -6.90 14.39 1.20
CA ILE A 406 -7.59 15.27 2.17
C ILE A 406 -7.81 14.53 3.50
N LYS A 407 -8.38 13.33 3.44
CA LYS A 407 -8.59 12.49 4.61
C LYS A 407 -7.29 12.18 5.34
N THR A 408 -6.27 11.71 4.62
CA THR A 408 -4.98 11.33 5.21
C THR A 408 -4.29 12.53 5.86
N SER A 409 -4.42 13.72 5.27
CA SER A 409 -3.92 14.97 5.84
C SER A 409 -4.60 15.29 7.17
N VAL A 410 -5.92 15.14 7.26
CA VAL A 410 -6.66 15.33 8.53
C VAL A 410 -6.25 14.29 9.58
N GLU A 411 -6.18 13.00 9.22
CA GLU A 411 -5.70 11.93 10.12
C GLU A 411 -4.26 12.18 10.61
N CYS A 412 -3.40 12.67 9.71
CA CYS A 412 -1.99 13.00 9.99
C CYS A 412 -1.80 14.50 10.24
N SER A 413 -2.77 15.16 10.88
CA SER A 413 -2.75 16.63 11.06
C SER A 413 -1.49 17.17 11.74
N ALA A 414 -0.85 16.38 12.59
CA ALA A 414 0.41 16.75 13.22
C ALA A 414 1.51 17.01 12.18
N VAL A 415 1.54 16.24 11.08
CA VAL A 415 2.50 16.41 9.97
C VAL A 415 2.25 17.71 9.24
N VAL A 416 1.00 18.02 8.87
CA VAL A 416 0.65 19.27 8.20
C VAL A 416 0.98 20.48 9.09
N ASN A 417 0.68 20.38 10.39
CA ASN A 417 1.00 21.43 11.35
C ASN A 417 2.50 21.61 11.56
N MET A 418 3.28 20.52 11.58
CA MET A 418 4.74 20.60 11.59
C MET A 418 5.26 21.35 10.36
N MET A 419 4.77 20.98 9.17
CA MET A 419 5.15 21.62 7.90
C MET A 419 4.83 23.12 7.89
N LYS A 420 3.67 23.53 8.43
CA LYS A 420 3.31 24.94 8.61
C LYS A 420 4.24 25.66 9.58
N LYS A 421 4.51 25.07 10.75
CA LYS A 421 5.36 25.67 11.79
C LYS A 421 6.81 25.82 11.36
N SER A 422 7.32 24.90 10.55
CA SER A 422 8.69 24.94 10.04
C SER A 422 8.87 25.88 8.83
N ASP A 423 7.80 26.54 8.36
CA ASP A 423 7.78 27.47 7.22
C ASP A 423 8.52 26.96 5.96
N LEU A 424 8.37 25.67 5.63
CA LEU A 424 9.15 25.04 4.56
C LEU A 424 8.74 25.44 3.14
N TYR A 425 7.63 26.15 2.98
CA TYR A 425 7.03 26.47 1.67
C TYR A 425 7.23 27.92 1.26
N SER A 426 7.77 28.77 2.15
CA SER A 426 8.25 30.10 1.80
C SER A 426 9.45 30.01 0.85
N PRO A 427 9.79 31.07 0.09
CA PRO A 427 10.96 31.04 -0.80
C PRO A 427 12.26 30.64 -0.08
N GLN A 428 12.45 31.11 1.15
CA GLN A 428 13.59 30.77 2.00
C GLN A 428 13.45 29.35 2.58
N GLY A 429 12.25 28.97 3.01
CA GLY A 429 11.94 27.62 3.49
C GLY A 429 12.21 26.53 2.46
N ARG A 430 11.84 26.75 1.19
CA ARG A 430 12.09 25.79 0.10
C ARG A 430 13.57 25.58 -0.14
N HIS A 431 14.37 26.65 -0.07
CA HIS A 431 15.82 26.56 -0.15
C HIS A 431 16.40 25.77 1.03
N ARG A 432 15.99 26.10 2.26
CA ARG A 432 16.41 25.39 3.47
C ARG A 432 16.04 23.91 3.40
N PHE A 433 14.84 23.57 2.95
CA PHE A 433 14.41 22.18 2.80
C PHE A 433 15.25 21.43 1.77
N GLN A 434 15.57 22.08 0.65
CA GLN A 434 16.44 21.54 -0.38
C GLN A 434 17.86 21.26 0.14
N GLU A 435 18.44 22.18 0.93
CA GLU A 435 19.74 21.98 1.59
C GLU A 435 19.70 20.85 2.61
N LEU A 436 18.68 20.82 3.48
CA LEU A 436 18.47 19.74 4.44
C LEU A 436 18.36 18.39 3.73
N ARG A 437 17.59 18.33 2.64
CA ARG A 437 17.43 17.11 1.85
C ARG A 437 18.76 16.61 1.31
N ASP A 438 19.56 17.48 0.69
CA ASP A 438 20.82 17.08 0.06
C ASP A 438 21.87 16.69 1.11
N ASN A 439 21.90 17.39 2.26
CA ASN A 439 22.72 17.06 3.42
C ASN A 439 22.33 15.70 4.02
N PHE A 440 21.05 15.48 4.31
CA PHE A 440 20.57 14.21 4.87
C PHE A 440 20.69 13.05 3.89
N THR A 441 20.53 13.30 2.58
CA THR A 441 20.73 12.25 1.55
C THR A 441 22.18 11.77 1.57
N THR A 442 23.14 12.66 1.79
CA THR A 442 24.57 12.30 1.90
C THR A 442 24.88 11.62 3.23
N GLN A 443 24.29 12.10 4.33
CA GLN A 443 24.52 11.54 5.67
C GLN A 443 23.87 10.16 5.86
N PHE A 444 22.69 9.93 5.29
CA PHE A 444 21.92 8.70 5.47
C PHE A 444 22.23 7.63 4.41
N GLN A 445 23.26 7.80 3.58
CA GLN A 445 23.62 6.82 2.54
C GLN A 445 23.82 5.40 3.07
N LEU A 446 24.27 5.27 4.33
CA LEU A 446 24.49 3.98 5.00
C LEU A 446 23.43 3.69 6.08
N GLN A 447 22.48 4.59 6.32
CA GLN A 447 21.44 4.45 7.34
C GLN A 447 20.09 4.14 6.69
N GLU A 448 19.83 2.86 6.41
CA GLU A 448 18.66 2.40 5.64
C GLU A 448 17.33 2.95 6.20
N ARG A 449 17.14 2.90 7.53
CA ARG A 449 15.94 3.43 8.19
C ARG A 449 15.79 4.95 8.04
N ASN A 450 16.85 5.73 8.28
CA ASN A 450 16.78 7.19 8.18
C ASN A 450 16.64 7.64 6.74
N ASN A 451 17.23 6.92 5.79
CA ASN A 451 17.03 7.15 4.36
C ASN A 451 15.57 6.87 3.94
N MET A 452 14.93 5.82 4.48
CA MET A 452 13.50 5.57 4.26
C MET A 452 12.61 6.70 4.83
N ILE A 453 12.92 7.20 6.03
CA ILE A 453 12.19 8.32 6.64
C ILE A 453 12.41 9.60 5.82
N LEU A 454 13.63 9.88 5.38
CA LEU A 454 13.95 11.03 4.51
C LEU A 454 13.19 10.97 3.19
N ASN A 455 13.18 9.81 2.52
CA ASN A 455 12.40 9.63 1.29
C ASN A 455 10.91 9.85 1.53
N SER A 456 10.39 9.37 2.66
CA SER A 456 9.01 9.62 3.08
C SER A 456 8.74 11.11 3.34
N LEU A 457 9.74 11.83 3.87
CA LEU A 457 9.64 13.27 4.16
C LEU A 457 9.58 14.08 2.87
N ILE A 458 10.40 13.73 1.88
CA ILE A 458 10.43 14.37 0.55
C ILE A 458 9.06 14.23 -0.13
N ILE A 459 8.50 13.02 -0.14
CA ILE A 459 7.19 12.76 -0.75
C ILE A 459 6.09 13.50 0.02
N THR A 460 6.12 13.44 1.35
CA THR A 460 5.16 14.12 2.23
C THR A 460 5.20 15.65 2.05
N HIS A 461 6.38 16.23 1.81
CA HIS A 461 6.52 17.66 1.52
C HIS A 461 5.79 18.04 0.22
N ILE A 462 5.82 17.21 -0.81
CA ILE A 462 5.06 17.49 -2.04
C ILE A 462 3.55 17.37 -1.77
N LEU A 463 3.13 16.32 -1.06
CA LEU A 463 1.72 16.05 -0.77
C LEU A 463 1.06 17.11 0.13
N CYS A 464 1.82 17.72 1.03
CA CYS A 464 1.29 18.71 1.98
C CYS A 464 1.09 20.10 1.35
N GLU A 465 1.74 20.42 0.24
CA GLU A 465 1.79 21.78 -0.35
C GLU A 465 0.41 22.49 -0.43
N PRO A 466 -0.68 21.85 -0.90
CA PRO A 466 -1.99 22.51 -1.02
C PRO A 466 -2.63 22.89 0.32
N PHE A 467 -2.21 22.26 1.42
CA PHE A 467 -2.78 22.47 2.76
C PHE A 467 -2.01 23.51 3.58
N ILE A 468 -0.81 23.91 3.13
CA ILE A 468 0.06 24.82 3.89
C ILE A 468 -0.37 26.27 3.69
N THR A 469 -0.63 26.65 2.45
CA THR A 469 -0.85 28.04 2.04
C THR A 469 -2.33 28.39 2.06
N GLN A 470 -2.66 29.57 2.58
CA GLN A 470 -4.03 30.08 2.51
C GLN A 470 -4.44 30.36 1.05
N THR A 471 -5.73 30.20 0.77
CA THR A 471 -6.41 30.54 -0.48
C THR A 471 -7.53 31.53 -0.20
N LYS A 472 -7.92 32.29 -1.23
CA LYS A 472 -9.01 33.28 -1.09
C LYS A 472 -10.39 32.64 -1.20
N THR A 473 -10.50 31.56 -1.98
CA THR A 473 -11.79 30.90 -2.25
C THR A 473 -11.64 29.38 -2.29
N LEU A 474 -12.75 28.67 -2.06
CA LEU A 474 -12.81 27.21 -2.16
C LEU A 474 -12.39 26.66 -3.54
N PRO A 475 -12.83 27.24 -4.69
CA PRO A 475 -12.37 26.80 -6.01
C PRO A 475 -10.86 26.88 -6.18
N GLU A 476 -10.21 27.91 -5.62
CA GLU A 476 -8.74 28.05 -5.69
C GLU A 476 -8.03 26.92 -4.95
N PHE A 477 -8.54 26.52 -3.77
CA PHE A 477 -8.03 25.36 -3.03
C PHE A 477 -8.21 24.06 -3.81
N VAL A 478 -9.40 23.85 -4.39
CA VAL A 478 -9.69 22.68 -5.21
C VAL A 478 -8.77 22.60 -6.42
N ASP A 479 -8.55 23.72 -7.10
CA ASP A 479 -7.61 23.78 -8.22
C ASP A 479 -6.18 23.46 -7.76
N ARG A 480 -5.69 24.02 -6.65
CA ARG A 480 -4.35 23.69 -6.11
C ARG A 480 -4.20 22.20 -5.82
N LEU A 481 -5.22 21.56 -5.24
CA LEU A 481 -5.23 20.11 -5.04
C LEU A 481 -5.17 19.36 -6.36
N ALA A 482 -5.98 19.74 -7.35
CA ALA A 482 -6.00 19.09 -8.68
C ALA A 482 -4.69 19.23 -9.48
N HIS A 483 -3.83 20.20 -9.13
CA HIS A 483 -2.50 20.34 -9.73
C HIS A 483 -1.49 19.31 -9.20
N LEU A 484 -1.76 18.65 -8.08
CA LEU A 484 -0.98 17.48 -7.63
C LEU A 484 -1.26 16.28 -8.53
N ARG A 485 -0.65 16.25 -9.71
CA ARG A 485 -0.84 15.14 -10.65
C ARG A 485 0.03 13.94 -10.28
N ASN A 486 -0.51 12.74 -10.49
CA ASN A 486 0.23 11.48 -10.55
C ASN A 486 0.87 11.00 -9.23
N PHE A 487 0.25 11.25 -8.07
CA PHE A 487 0.66 10.58 -6.82
C PHE A 487 -0.16 9.30 -6.61
N GLU A 488 0.51 8.18 -6.30
CA GLU A 488 -0.14 6.90 -6.07
C GLU A 488 -0.74 6.83 -4.66
N GLU A 489 -1.73 5.96 -4.43
CA GLU A 489 -2.27 5.71 -3.07
C GLU A 489 -1.17 5.23 -2.11
N SER A 490 -0.17 4.51 -2.62
CA SER A 490 1.03 4.13 -1.88
C SER A 490 1.80 5.33 -1.34
N SER A 491 1.74 6.49 -2.01
CA SER A 491 2.39 7.72 -1.59
C SER A 491 1.82 8.25 -0.26
N LEU A 492 0.53 8.04 -0.01
CA LEU A 492 -0.14 8.44 1.23
C LEU A 492 0.40 7.70 2.46
N LYS A 493 1.00 6.51 2.27
CA LYS A 493 1.67 5.78 3.37
C LYS A 493 2.86 6.55 3.91
N HIS A 494 3.53 7.36 3.09
CA HIS A 494 4.66 8.17 3.55
C HIS A 494 4.24 9.22 4.57
N MET A 495 3.04 9.81 4.44
CA MET A 495 2.53 10.75 5.44
C MET A 495 2.34 10.06 6.80
N ARG A 496 1.86 8.82 6.81
CA ARG A 496 1.73 8.01 8.04
C ARG A 496 3.07 7.66 8.65
N VAL A 497 4.06 7.26 7.84
CA VAL A 497 5.44 7.02 8.30
C VAL A 497 6.02 8.28 8.94
N ILE A 498 5.81 9.45 8.35
CA ILE A 498 6.26 10.72 8.94
C ILE A 498 5.51 11.03 10.23
N ASN A 499 4.20 10.76 10.29
CA ASN A 499 3.41 10.94 11.50
C ASN A 499 3.94 10.06 12.66
N GLU A 500 4.28 8.81 12.37
CA GLU A 500 4.88 7.88 13.35
C GLU A 500 6.28 8.32 13.80
N ASN A 501 7.04 8.99 12.93
CA ASN A 501 8.42 9.44 13.19
C ASN A 501 8.52 10.97 13.39
N ILE A 502 7.42 11.62 13.74
CA ILE A 502 7.29 13.08 13.69
C ILE A 502 8.26 13.81 14.62
N GLN A 503 8.62 13.20 15.75
CA GLN A 503 9.58 13.78 16.70
C GLN A 503 10.98 13.84 16.10
N THR A 504 11.42 12.76 15.44
CA THR A 504 12.70 12.69 14.74
C THR A 504 12.79 13.74 13.64
N VAL A 505 11.72 13.87 12.85
CA VAL A 505 11.65 14.85 11.77
C VAL A 505 11.62 16.27 12.32
N ASN A 506 10.90 16.54 13.41
CA ASN A 506 10.92 17.85 14.07
C ASN A 506 12.34 18.25 14.50
N MET A 507 13.12 17.32 15.06
CA MET A 507 14.51 17.59 15.42
C MET A 507 15.37 17.93 14.19
N TRP A 508 15.14 17.25 13.07
CA TRP A 508 15.83 17.55 11.80
C TRP A 508 15.48 18.95 11.27
N LEU A 509 14.23 19.37 11.42
CA LEU A 509 13.73 20.67 10.93
C LEU A 509 14.01 21.83 11.91
N SER A 510 14.19 21.57 13.20
CA SER A 510 14.43 22.58 14.24
C SER A 510 15.90 22.98 14.38
N ALA A 511 16.83 22.28 13.74
CA ALA A 511 18.24 22.61 13.80
C ALA A 511 18.52 23.90 13.02
N GLU A 512 18.73 25.00 13.74
CA GLU A 512 19.42 26.19 13.25
C GLU A 512 20.93 25.89 13.17
N GLU A 513 21.53 26.11 11.99
CA GLU A 513 22.97 26.33 11.70
C GLU A 513 24.08 25.49 12.38
N THR A 514 23.79 24.41 13.11
CA THR A 514 24.82 23.55 13.69
C THR A 514 25.05 22.30 12.83
N SER A 515 26.32 22.04 12.50
CA SER A 515 26.73 20.84 11.76
C SER A 515 26.20 19.57 12.44
N ALA A 516 25.79 18.56 11.66
CA ALA A 516 25.17 17.32 12.15
C ALA A 516 25.98 16.56 13.23
N LEU A 517 27.29 16.80 13.30
CA LEU A 517 28.14 16.31 14.38
C LEU A 517 27.72 16.89 15.74
N ASP A 518 27.40 18.17 15.81
CA ASP A 518 26.96 18.83 17.05
C ASP A 518 25.57 18.36 17.50
N ASN A 519 24.66 18.04 16.58
CA ASN A 519 23.33 17.51 16.97
C ASN A 519 23.40 16.07 17.50
N ALA A 520 24.24 15.22 16.88
CA ALA A 520 24.53 13.90 17.41
C ALA A 520 25.23 14.00 18.78
N LEU A 521 26.18 14.93 18.93
CA LEU A 521 26.90 15.16 20.19
C LEU A 521 25.98 15.73 21.28
N VAL A 522 25.08 16.67 21.00
CA VAL A 522 24.13 17.26 21.98
C VAL A 522 23.08 16.24 22.42
N THR A 523 22.50 15.50 21.49
CA THR A 523 21.55 14.40 21.80
C THR A 523 22.22 13.36 22.70
N MET A 524 23.49 13.06 22.43
CA MET A 524 24.26 12.06 23.18
C MET A 524 24.86 12.59 24.49
N GLU A 525 25.19 13.88 24.57
CA GLU A 525 25.58 14.55 25.81
C GLU A 525 24.41 14.55 26.79
N HIS A 526 23.17 14.69 26.31
CA HIS A 526 21.97 14.52 27.13
C HIS A 526 21.69 13.07 27.51
N LEU A 527 21.89 12.12 26.60
CA LEU A 527 21.84 10.69 26.95
C LEU A 527 22.87 10.33 28.03
N TYR A 528 24.07 10.90 27.99
CA TYR A 528 25.11 10.67 29.00
C TYR A 528 24.82 11.36 30.33
N LYS A 529 24.30 12.60 30.30
CA LYS A 529 24.00 13.39 31.52
C LYS A 529 22.72 12.97 32.23
N THR A 530 21.72 12.47 31.49
CA THR A 530 20.34 12.30 32.00
C THR A 530 19.65 11.00 31.57
N GLY A 531 20.31 10.16 30.77
CA GLY A 531 19.73 8.94 30.22
C GLY A 531 19.74 7.77 31.19
N ILE A 532 18.65 7.01 31.21
CA ILE A 532 18.58 5.68 31.84
C ILE A 532 18.54 4.63 30.73
N VAL A 533 19.36 3.59 30.84
CA VAL A 533 19.35 2.44 29.93
C VAL A 533 18.67 1.26 30.64
N THR A 534 17.58 0.79 30.09
CA THR A 534 16.85 -0.39 30.53
C THR A 534 17.06 -1.51 29.51
N ILE A 535 17.54 -2.66 29.95
CA ILE A 535 17.73 -3.83 29.08
C ILE A 535 16.68 -4.86 29.49
N ARG A 536 15.73 -5.16 28.60
CA ARG A 536 14.65 -6.13 28.84
C ARG A 536 14.88 -7.41 28.04
N LEU A 537 14.68 -8.56 28.67
CA LEU A 537 14.59 -9.86 28.00
C LEU A 537 13.13 -10.09 27.55
N GLY A 538 12.88 -10.08 26.25
CA GLY A 538 11.60 -10.43 25.65
C GLY A 538 11.61 -11.82 25.05
N ARG A 539 10.56 -12.61 25.28
CA ARG A 539 10.35 -13.91 24.64
C ARG A 539 9.00 -13.92 23.93
N LEU A 540 9.01 -14.04 22.61
CA LEU A 540 7.83 -14.39 21.82
C LEU A 540 7.75 -15.92 21.72
N MET A 541 6.55 -16.49 21.88
CA MET A 541 6.34 -17.94 21.76
C MET A 541 6.87 -18.43 20.41
N ASN A 542 7.78 -19.42 20.43
CA ASN A 542 8.46 -20.03 19.28
C ASN A 542 9.56 -19.19 18.59
N GLU A 543 10.05 -18.11 19.20
CA GLU A 543 11.19 -17.34 18.70
C GLU A 543 12.37 -17.35 19.70
N PRO A 544 13.63 -17.19 19.22
CA PRO A 544 14.77 -16.94 20.09
C PRO A 544 14.52 -15.65 20.89
N SER A 545 14.92 -15.63 22.15
CA SER A 545 14.77 -14.45 23.00
C SER A 545 15.46 -13.25 22.37
N TYR A 546 14.79 -12.10 22.44
CA TYR A 546 15.34 -10.83 21.96
C TYR A 546 15.44 -9.87 23.14
N PHE A 547 16.53 -9.11 23.18
CA PHE A 547 16.71 -8.10 24.20
C PHE A 547 16.33 -6.72 23.66
N GLN A 548 15.50 -5.99 24.39
CA GLN A 548 15.10 -4.63 24.07
C GLN A 548 15.88 -3.65 24.94
N ILE A 549 16.61 -2.72 24.32
CA ILE A 549 17.36 -1.69 25.02
C ILE A 549 16.57 -0.39 24.92
N GLU A 550 15.94 0.01 26.04
CA GLU A 550 15.16 1.24 26.18
C GLU A 550 16.02 2.33 26.82
N TYR A 551 16.15 3.45 26.13
CA TYR A 551 16.79 4.67 26.60
C TYR A 551 15.69 5.65 27.02
N SER A 552 15.71 6.16 28.25
CA SER A 552 14.79 7.24 28.68
C SER A 552 15.52 8.52 29.04
N ILE A 553 15.07 9.65 28.52
CA ILE A 553 15.61 11.00 28.77
C ILE A 553 14.55 11.85 29.48
N VAL A 554 14.90 12.52 30.57
CA VAL A 554 14.00 13.47 31.25
C VAL A 554 13.87 14.75 30.43
N LYS A 555 12.65 15.17 30.11
CA LYS A 555 12.37 16.35 29.27
C LYS A 555 12.98 17.62 29.87
N MET A 556 13.73 18.38 29.07
CA MET A 556 14.16 19.73 29.44
C MET A 556 12.96 20.67 29.57
N LYS A 557 12.95 21.51 30.61
CA LYS A 557 12.26 22.80 30.55
C LYS A 557 13.01 23.65 29.51
N THR A 558 12.40 23.91 28.36
CA THR A 558 12.84 24.95 27.44
C THR A 558 12.70 26.30 28.16
N SER A 559 13.77 26.79 28.76
CA SER A 559 13.88 28.18 29.19
C SER A 559 14.21 29.02 27.96
N ILE A 560 13.16 29.45 27.25
CA ILE A 560 13.23 30.56 26.31
C ILE A 560 12.35 31.66 26.89
N ASN A 561 13.01 32.69 27.43
CA ASN A 561 12.58 34.03 27.80
C ASN A 561 11.07 34.33 27.88
N THR A 562 10.58 34.51 29.09
CA THR A 562 9.55 35.52 29.39
C THR A 562 10.08 36.32 30.58
N GLU A 563 10.80 37.40 30.29
CA GLU A 563 11.03 38.45 31.29
C GLU A 563 9.70 39.19 31.51
N ASN A 564 9.41 39.47 32.78
CA ASN A 564 8.27 40.21 33.35
C ASN A 564 7.00 39.38 33.61
N PHE A 565 6.85 38.88 34.83
CA PHE A 565 5.98 39.50 35.85
C PHE A 565 6.23 38.81 37.19
N ASP A 566 6.59 39.60 38.21
CA ASP A 566 6.55 39.19 39.61
C ASP A 566 5.10 38.87 39.99
N GLU A 567 4.84 37.66 40.49
CA GLU A 567 3.79 37.42 41.47
C GLU A 567 4.10 36.11 42.22
N GLU A 568 4.37 36.25 43.51
CA GLU A 568 4.51 35.18 44.48
C GLU A 568 3.20 34.39 44.56
N VAL A 569 3.21 33.08 44.26
CA VAL A 569 2.23 32.14 44.81
C VAL A 569 2.89 30.81 45.18
N GLU A 570 2.76 30.54 46.47
CA GLU A 570 3.03 29.37 47.31
C GLU A 570 3.26 28.00 46.64
N GLN A 571 4.30 27.34 47.14
CA GLN A 571 4.58 25.91 47.01
C GLN A 571 3.49 25.08 47.73
N GLU A 572 2.80 24.21 46.99
CA GLU A 572 2.20 22.99 47.57
C GLU A 572 2.80 21.74 46.90
N ASP A 573 3.35 20.89 47.77
CA ASP A 573 3.96 19.60 47.52
C ASP A 573 3.05 18.62 46.76
N ARG A 574 3.41 18.28 45.52
CA ARG A 574 3.14 16.96 44.91
C ARG A 574 4.30 16.56 44.00
N PRO A 575 4.85 15.33 44.11
CA PRO A 575 5.89 14.86 43.20
C PRO A 575 5.26 14.58 41.83
N HIS A 576 5.38 15.53 40.92
CA HIS A 576 4.89 15.43 39.55
C HIS A 576 5.80 14.53 38.70
N ASP A 577 5.17 13.56 38.02
CA ASP A 577 5.71 12.79 36.90
C ASP A 577 6.40 13.71 35.87
N ALA A 578 7.72 13.70 35.85
CA ALA A 578 8.49 14.26 34.76
C ALA A 578 8.26 13.39 33.52
N LYS A 579 7.51 13.88 32.52
CA LYS A 579 7.33 13.19 31.22
C LYS A 579 8.70 12.90 30.59
N SER A 580 9.18 11.66 30.69
CA SER A 580 10.42 11.20 30.06
C SER A 580 10.17 10.84 28.59
N ALA A 581 11.03 11.29 27.67
CA ALA A 581 11.08 10.76 26.31
C ALA A 581 11.73 9.38 26.32
N LYS A 582 11.17 8.41 25.60
CA LYS A 582 11.65 7.02 25.54
C LYS A 582 12.05 6.68 24.11
N PHE A 583 13.28 6.21 23.93
CA PHE A 583 13.82 5.71 22.67
C PHE A 583 14.10 4.22 22.84
N ILE A 584 13.71 3.40 21.86
CA ILE A 584 14.03 1.97 21.87
C ILE A 584 15.03 1.74 20.74
N LEU A 585 16.22 1.27 21.08
CA LEU A 585 17.25 0.89 20.12
C LEU A 585 17.40 -0.63 20.12
N SER A 586 17.42 -1.21 18.92
CA SER A 586 17.77 -2.62 18.74
C SER A 586 19.29 -2.81 18.81
N MET A 587 19.75 -4.05 19.01
CA MET A 587 21.20 -4.36 18.97
C MET A 587 21.82 -4.04 17.60
N THR A 588 21.04 -4.14 16.51
CA THR A 588 21.46 -3.73 15.17
C THR A 588 21.70 -2.23 15.12
N ASP A 589 20.83 -1.42 15.74
CA ASP A 589 20.98 0.03 15.83
C ASP A 589 22.20 0.41 16.67
N ILE A 590 22.49 -0.31 17.75
CA ILE A 590 23.68 -0.10 18.60
C ILE A 590 24.98 -0.41 17.84
N ASN A 591 25.02 -1.53 17.12
CA ASN A 591 26.18 -1.91 16.32
C ASN A 591 26.44 -0.91 15.18
N ASP A 592 25.37 -0.43 14.54
CA ASP A 592 25.47 0.59 13.50
C ASP A 592 25.94 1.93 14.08
N HIS A 593 25.42 2.32 15.25
CA HIS A 593 25.84 3.52 15.96
C HIS A 593 27.32 3.46 16.38
N LYS A 594 27.79 2.33 16.91
CA LYS A 594 29.21 2.12 17.25
C LYS A 594 30.12 2.24 16.03
N ARG A 595 29.72 1.66 14.89
CA ARG A 595 30.46 1.79 13.63
C ARG A 595 30.58 3.26 13.22
N GLN A 596 29.48 4.01 13.28
CA GLN A 596 29.45 5.44 12.94
C GLN A 596 30.35 6.28 13.85
N LEU A 597 30.27 6.09 15.17
CA LEU A 597 31.13 6.81 16.12
C LEU A 597 32.61 6.48 15.93
N THR A 598 32.92 5.24 15.54
CA THR A 598 34.29 4.82 15.21
C THR A 598 34.80 5.56 13.97
N PHE A 599 33.97 5.72 12.92
CA PHE A 599 34.31 6.50 11.74
C PHE A 599 34.46 8.01 12.05
N CYS A 600 33.53 8.59 12.81
CA CYS A 600 33.61 10.00 13.20
C CYS A 600 34.86 10.34 14.02
N ASN A 601 35.33 9.41 14.87
CA ASN A 601 36.56 9.59 15.65
C ASN A 601 37.84 9.63 14.79
N VAL A 602 37.82 9.01 13.60
CA VAL A 602 38.96 8.99 12.66
C VAL A 602 39.08 10.31 11.88
N ASP A 603 37.94 10.94 11.53
CA ASP A 603 37.90 12.14 10.69
C ASP A 603 37.87 13.46 11.46
N LEU A 604 37.93 13.41 12.79
CA LEU A 604 37.79 14.59 13.64
C LEU A 604 39.11 15.39 13.70
N PRO A 605 39.10 16.68 13.32
CA PRO A 605 40.29 17.51 13.37
C PRO A 605 40.81 17.64 14.80
N SER A 606 42.14 17.64 14.94
CA SER A 606 42.87 17.56 16.21
C SER A 606 42.62 18.74 17.17
N ASN A 607 41.96 19.81 16.71
CA ASN A 607 41.60 20.99 17.48
C ASN A 607 40.26 20.88 18.24
N MET A 608 39.51 19.78 18.11
CA MET A 608 38.22 19.56 18.80
C MET A 608 38.33 18.54 19.95
N SER A 609 39.18 18.83 20.93
CA SER A 609 39.52 17.93 22.06
C SER A 609 38.31 17.48 22.88
N HIS A 610 37.37 18.38 23.19
CA HIS A 610 36.16 18.06 23.94
C HIS A 610 35.25 17.06 23.19
N LYS A 611 35.12 17.21 21.87
CA LYS A 611 34.29 16.31 21.05
C LYS A 611 34.90 14.92 20.95
N LYS A 612 36.23 14.83 20.91
CA LYS A 612 36.97 13.57 20.93
C LYS A 612 36.78 12.79 22.24
N VAL A 613 36.81 13.49 23.38
CA VAL A 613 36.55 12.89 24.70
C VAL A 613 35.12 12.36 24.79
N LEU A 614 34.13 13.14 24.32
CA LEU A 614 32.73 12.71 24.33
C LEU A 614 32.51 11.45 23.47
N LEU A 615 33.11 11.39 22.28
CA LEU A 615 33.03 10.22 21.39
C LEU A 615 33.72 8.99 21.97
N SER A 616 34.86 9.15 22.64
CA SER A 616 35.53 8.02 23.30
C SER A 616 34.71 7.45 24.45
N GLU A 617 34.07 8.30 25.26
CA GLU A 617 33.19 7.84 26.33
C GLU A 617 31.91 7.18 25.79
N GLN A 618 31.40 7.63 24.64
CA GLN A 618 30.27 6.99 23.96
C GLN A 618 30.63 5.61 23.42
N LEU A 619 31.77 5.46 22.75
CA LEU A 619 32.24 4.15 22.29
C LEU A 619 32.41 3.19 23.47
N ARG A 620 32.93 3.69 24.60
CA ARG A 620 33.07 2.93 25.84
C ARG A 620 31.73 2.51 26.42
N LEU A 621 30.72 3.39 26.43
CA LEU A 621 29.37 3.05 26.90
C LEU A 621 28.72 1.96 26.03
N LEU A 622 28.82 2.07 24.70
CA LEU A 622 28.28 1.04 23.80
C LEU A 622 29.01 -0.30 23.96
N GLU A 623 30.32 -0.29 24.19
CA GLU A 623 31.08 -1.50 24.53
C GLU A 623 30.65 -2.14 25.85
N ILE A 624 30.28 -1.34 26.85
CA ILE A 624 29.73 -1.83 28.12
C ILE A 624 28.37 -2.47 27.88
N VAL A 625 27.48 -1.82 27.11
CA VAL A 625 26.17 -2.36 26.75
C VAL A 625 26.31 -3.68 25.96
N GLU A 626 27.24 -3.76 25.01
CA GLU A 626 27.55 -5.00 24.28
C GLU A 626 28.07 -6.12 25.20
N LYS A 627 28.93 -5.78 26.17
CA LYS A 627 29.43 -6.74 27.16
C LYS A 627 28.31 -7.27 28.05
N ILE A 628 27.45 -6.38 28.54
CA ILE A 628 26.27 -6.74 29.35
C ILE A 628 25.35 -7.65 28.52
N TYR A 629 25.05 -7.28 27.27
CA TYR A 629 24.28 -8.11 26.34
C TYR A 629 24.91 -9.50 26.14
N SER A 630 26.22 -9.57 25.85
CA SER A 630 26.92 -10.84 25.66
C SER A 630 26.91 -11.71 26.93
N MET A 631 26.99 -11.10 28.11
CA MET A 631 26.88 -11.82 29.38
C MET A 631 25.47 -12.35 29.60
N PHE A 632 24.42 -11.58 29.29
CA PHE A 632 23.05 -12.06 29.39
C PHE A 632 22.73 -13.20 28.42
N VAL A 633 23.18 -13.13 27.18
CA VAL A 633 23.06 -14.24 26.22
C VAL A 633 23.75 -15.50 26.74
N LYS A 634 24.95 -15.37 27.34
CA LYS A 634 25.66 -16.51 27.94
C LYS A 634 24.93 -17.08 29.15
N LEU A 635 24.36 -16.23 30.00
CA LEU A 635 23.59 -16.65 31.18
C LEU A 635 22.28 -17.34 30.79
N GLU A 636 21.63 -16.88 29.73
CA GLU A 636 20.45 -17.51 29.16
C GLU A 636 20.78 -18.89 28.58
N ILE A 637 21.81 -18.97 27.73
CA ILE A 637 22.29 -20.25 27.16
C ILE A 637 22.70 -21.23 28.26
N ALA A 638 23.29 -20.74 29.35
CA ALA A 638 23.69 -21.54 30.51
C ALA A 638 22.50 -21.97 31.40
N GLY A 639 21.28 -21.49 31.13
CA GLY A 639 20.09 -21.82 31.90
C GLY A 639 20.12 -21.28 33.33
N HIS A 640 20.74 -20.13 33.56
CA HIS A 640 20.92 -19.57 34.91
C HIS A 640 19.55 -19.22 35.54
N PRO A 641 19.18 -19.78 36.71
CA PRO A 641 17.81 -19.71 37.25
C PRO A 641 17.33 -18.29 37.57
N ASP A 642 18.23 -17.37 37.92
CA ASP A 642 17.88 -15.98 38.24
C ASP A 642 17.66 -15.08 37.02
N TYR A 643 18.07 -15.50 35.82
CA TYR A 643 18.08 -14.68 34.60
C TYR A 643 17.04 -15.11 33.56
N GLN A 644 16.12 -16.01 33.91
CA GLN A 644 15.12 -16.48 32.96
C GLN A 644 13.90 -15.56 32.82
N LEU A 645 13.63 -14.62 33.74
CA LEU A 645 12.44 -13.73 33.69
C LEU A 645 12.57 -12.53 34.67
N ARG A 646 13.48 -11.57 34.46
CA ARG A 646 13.48 -10.29 35.22
C ARG A 646 13.87 -9.08 34.37
N ASP A 647 13.15 -7.97 34.56
CA ASP A 647 13.53 -6.63 34.08
C ASP A 647 14.65 -6.07 34.97
N GLU A 648 15.79 -5.73 34.40
CA GLU A 648 16.88 -5.07 35.13
C GLU A 648 17.09 -3.63 34.63
N GLN A 649 17.13 -2.67 35.57
CA GLN A 649 17.38 -1.26 35.32
C GLN A 649 18.80 -0.89 35.75
N TYR A 650 19.55 -0.22 34.88
CA TYR A 650 20.92 0.21 35.16
C TYR A 650 21.04 1.74 35.11
N ASN A 651 21.49 2.34 36.22
CA ASN A 651 21.82 3.76 36.30
C ASN A 651 23.30 3.99 35.94
N ILE A 652 23.58 4.91 35.02
CA ILE A 652 24.90 5.10 34.39
C ILE A 652 25.83 6.06 35.17
N HIS A 653 25.47 6.52 36.38
CA HIS A 653 26.27 7.55 37.05
C HIS A 653 27.68 7.10 37.46
N ASP A 654 28.68 7.79 36.91
CA ASP A 654 30.07 7.83 37.38
C ASP A 654 30.19 8.80 38.57
N LYS A 655 30.68 8.33 39.72
CA LYS A 655 30.81 9.10 40.97
C LYS A 655 32.12 9.89 41.08
N THR A 656 32.72 10.29 39.96
CA THR A 656 34.12 10.80 39.94
C THR A 656 34.33 12.23 39.45
N SER A 657 33.32 13.10 39.52
CA SER A 657 33.46 14.53 39.26
C SER A 657 32.90 15.43 40.37
N MET A 658 33.31 15.15 41.61
CA MET A 658 33.39 16.16 42.68
C MET A 658 34.72 16.02 43.39
N ASN A 659 35.72 16.74 42.90
CA ASN A 659 36.83 17.36 43.65
C ASN A 659 37.99 17.67 42.68
N ILE A 660 37.88 18.79 41.97
CA ILE A 660 39.04 19.67 41.74
C ILE A 660 38.51 21.08 41.95
N ALA A 661 39.07 21.75 42.96
CA ALA A 661 38.91 23.17 43.26
C ALA A 661 39.68 24.03 42.25
#